data_AF-M8CLT9-F1
#
_entry.id   AF-M8CLT9-F1
#
_cell.length_a   1.000
_cell.length_b   1.000
_cell.length_c   1.000
_cell.angle_alpha   90.00
_cell.angle_beta   90.00
_cell.angle_gamma   90.00
#
_symmetry.space_group_name_H-M   'P 1'
#
loop_
_entity.id
_entity.type
_entity.pdbx_description
1 polymer ?
#
loop_
_entity_poly.entity_id
_entity_poly.type
_entity_poly.pdbx_seq_one_letter_code
_entity_poly.pdbx_strand_id
1 'polypeptide(L)'
;MKIFTVATSRVAPLCLVAFSGSNRTGRHLLTPYLPDAALAAKAFPLISSLFASHASRLLDSDLVSRLAARSSQLAASVQSVKHRLRVRRSNLRDFDQLNLQRKTLEADKDLLDAKIAEYKAAMMSIRRAMLSGTDEEEEGVDLFGIVEVLAEYSCSSFSNGTAPNDLHYKVMRCIFAVEVMILIGETGSGKSTQLVQYLADSGLAANGSIVCTQPRKIAAITLARRVDEESNGCYADNFVSSCSTFSGSRGFSSEIIFGTDSYLLHHCMNDTGLDGVSYIIVDEAHERSLNTDLLLALIKKELLDRVDLRLIIMSATADANRLAEYFYGCQTFHVKGRNFPVEIKYIPDVSVDASFNTVPNSLNDACATASYVNDVVRVVSVIHKNEEEGAILAFLTSQLEVEWACENFSDASAVVLPMHGKLSHVEQSRVFNSYPGKRKVIFCTNMAETSLTIKEVKYVVDPGLAKESRFVPSSGLNVLKLTDTGRYLVKLGIEPRLGKIMLDCFDSGLRKEGVILAAVMANSSSIFCRVGTNEEKHKADLQKVRLCHQDGDLFTLLAVYKKWEDGNGNRNMWCWQNSINAKTMRKCQETISELENCLKHELNIIVPSYWCWNPEVPSMHDKLLKRIILSSLTGNLAMFLGHEKFGYQVISTDQAVNLHPSCSLLNYGSKPEWVVFTEILSIPNQYLVCVTAVDHDALYSVHSMSFIHQLEKHKLQIKVISGLGHNLLRRFCGKYGQNQHRIISHLKEECRDDRITVEINFKNNEVVLFATRQDIEKVFCIVNGALECEAKMLRNECLERRLFPGRPGSSPLALFGSGAEIKHLELGKRYLTVEVLHQNAHDINDKELIFLVGSLIPGVANFHKSAGNFRMASDETKWGKLTFLKPEDAEEAVLKLNGIEFHGSSLKVVPVCSSDNRGLPFPAVRARLSWPCNPSRGRAFGTRLLRPREAPIIGPSVSACEEALIREISSFMPNKSFPGQNFRVEVFPPEENNSMMRATITFDGSLHREAARALDHLEGSFLPCCQPWQMIRCKHVFHSTLSCPLHVYNVISQEVNSLLESFRSQKGVLAFLIFCLLKFLCSSIV
;
A
#
# COMPACT_ATOMS: atom_id res chain seq x y z
N MET A 1 29.09 -50.40 21.83
CA MET A 1 28.60 -49.02 21.63
C MET A 1 28.45 -48.27 22.95
N LYS A 2 27.51 -48.57 23.87
CA LYS A 2 27.38 -47.84 25.16
C LYS A 2 28.65 -47.83 26.04
N ILE A 3 29.44 -48.91 26.06
CA ILE A 3 30.72 -48.98 26.79
C ILE A 3 31.81 -48.15 26.09
N PHE A 4 31.74 -48.02 24.76
CA PHE A 4 32.69 -47.24 23.96
C PHE A 4 32.46 -45.73 24.13
N THR A 5 31.19 -45.31 24.16
CA THR A 5 30.81 -43.92 24.44
C THR A 5 31.20 -43.48 25.85
N VAL A 6 31.16 -44.39 26.84
CA VAL A 6 31.58 -44.11 28.22
C VAL A 6 33.11 -44.15 28.38
N ALA A 7 33.82 -44.97 27.59
CA ALA A 7 35.28 -44.99 27.60
C ALA A 7 35.90 -43.79 26.86
N THR A 8 35.38 -43.37 25.70
CA THR A 8 35.93 -42.21 24.96
C THR A 8 35.55 -40.87 25.60
N SER A 9 34.34 -40.71 26.13
CA SER A 9 33.92 -39.47 26.83
C SER A 9 34.61 -39.28 28.19
N ARG A 10 35.10 -40.35 28.83
CA ARG A 10 35.75 -40.27 30.14
C ARG A 10 37.27 -40.45 30.11
N VAL A 11 37.85 -41.10 29.09
CA VAL A 11 39.30 -41.42 29.09
C VAL A 11 40.14 -40.44 28.27
N ALA A 12 39.59 -39.78 27.24
CA ALA A 12 40.28 -38.69 26.54
C ALA A 12 40.58 -37.49 27.48
N PRO A 13 39.64 -37.06 28.36
CA PRO A 13 39.94 -36.14 29.45
C PRO A 13 41.02 -36.65 30.42
N LEU A 14 41.07 -37.96 30.70
CA LEU A 14 42.03 -38.56 31.65
C LEU A 14 43.47 -38.46 31.14
N CYS A 15 43.67 -38.55 29.83
CA CYS A 15 44.98 -38.40 29.21
C CYS A 15 45.41 -36.93 29.18
N LEU A 16 44.49 -36.00 28.88
CA LEU A 16 44.74 -34.56 28.89
C LEU A 16 45.07 -34.01 30.29
N VAL A 17 44.37 -34.48 31.33
CA VAL A 17 44.61 -34.07 32.72
C VAL A 17 45.88 -34.72 33.31
N ALA A 18 46.26 -35.93 32.87
CA ALA A 18 47.48 -36.59 33.34
C ALA A 18 48.77 -36.02 32.68
N PHE A 19 48.71 -35.53 31.45
CA PHE A 19 49.87 -34.97 30.73
C PHE A 19 50.03 -33.44 30.87
N SER A 20 48.98 -32.68 31.22
CA SER A 20 49.06 -31.23 31.48
C SER A 20 49.54 -30.89 32.89
N GLY A 21 50.74 -31.37 33.26
CA GLY A 21 51.37 -31.17 34.57
C GLY A 21 51.58 -29.71 35.03
N SER A 22 51.00 -28.71 34.34
CA SER A 22 51.14 -27.28 34.57
C SER A 22 49.80 -26.56 34.80
N ASN A 23 48.87 -27.11 35.59
CA ASN A 23 47.81 -26.30 36.20
C ASN A 23 47.32 -26.85 37.55
N ARG A 24 48.23 -26.86 38.52
CA ARG A 24 47.85 -26.87 39.94
C ARG A 24 47.40 -25.45 40.31
N THR A 25 46.09 -25.14 40.24
CA THR A 25 45.33 -24.40 41.30
C THR A 25 43.91 -23.92 40.92
N GLY A 26 43.42 -24.00 39.68
CA GLY A 26 42.07 -23.50 39.33
C GLY A 26 41.19 -24.51 38.61
N ARG A 27 40.01 -24.86 39.16
CA ARG A 27 38.95 -25.59 38.42
C ARG A 27 38.22 -24.58 37.52
N HIS A 28 38.54 -24.54 36.23
CA HIS A 28 37.88 -23.70 35.24
C HIS A 28 36.64 -24.41 34.64
N LEU A 29 35.59 -23.67 34.27
CA LEU A 29 34.31 -24.22 33.78
C LEU A 29 34.43 -25.01 32.47
N LEU A 30 35.36 -24.60 31.60
CA LEU A 30 35.70 -25.29 30.34
C LEU A 30 36.71 -26.44 30.52
N THR A 31 37.17 -26.73 31.75
CA THR A 31 38.07 -27.86 31.99
C THR A 31 37.26 -29.16 32.12
N PRO A 32 37.56 -30.21 31.32
CA PRO A 32 36.88 -31.50 31.41
C PRO A 32 36.93 -32.11 32.83
N TYR A 33 35.77 -32.51 33.38
CA TYR A 33 35.67 -33.02 34.76
C TYR A 33 35.87 -34.54 34.87
N LEU A 34 36.65 -34.97 35.87
CA LEU A 34 36.93 -36.38 36.14
C LEU A 34 36.64 -36.80 37.58
N PRO A 35 35.83 -37.86 37.81
CA PRO A 35 35.43 -38.25 39.16
C PRO A 35 36.54 -38.83 40.05
N ASP A 36 37.58 -39.49 39.49
CA ASP A 36 38.64 -40.13 40.28
C ASP A 36 39.98 -40.25 39.51
N ALA A 37 40.96 -39.41 39.86
CA ALA A 37 42.26 -39.34 39.19
C ALA A 37 43.21 -40.51 39.52
N ALA A 38 43.03 -41.18 40.66
CA ALA A 38 43.90 -42.28 41.09
C ALA A 38 43.59 -43.61 40.36
N LEU A 39 42.33 -43.80 39.97
CA LEU A 39 41.88 -44.96 39.21
C LEU A 39 42.40 -44.94 37.77
N ALA A 40 42.51 -43.75 37.18
CA ALA A 40 42.93 -43.57 35.80
C ALA A 40 44.41 -43.88 35.55
N ALA A 41 45.28 -43.45 36.46
CA ALA A 41 46.72 -43.74 36.39
C ALA A 41 47.01 -45.25 36.42
N LYS A 42 46.18 -46.04 37.13
CA LYS A 42 46.32 -47.51 37.19
C LYS A 42 45.66 -48.24 36.00
N ALA A 43 44.63 -47.66 35.41
CA ALA A 43 43.89 -48.28 34.30
C ALA A 43 44.55 -48.06 32.93
N PHE A 44 45.35 -47.01 32.77
CA PHE A 44 45.91 -46.60 31.47
C PHE A 44 46.73 -47.70 30.75
N PRO A 45 47.66 -48.44 31.39
CA PRO A 45 48.43 -49.49 30.68
C PRO A 45 47.56 -50.66 30.20
N LEU A 46 46.57 -51.03 31.00
CA LEU A 46 45.59 -52.08 30.72
C LEU A 46 44.64 -51.66 29.57
N ILE A 47 44.21 -50.39 29.57
CA ILE A 47 43.37 -49.82 28.51
C ILE A 47 44.17 -49.67 27.21
N SER A 48 45.42 -49.20 27.27
CA SER A 48 46.30 -49.02 26.10
C SER A 48 46.52 -50.33 25.34
N SER A 49 46.84 -51.42 26.04
CA SER A 49 47.01 -52.74 25.42
C SER A 49 45.71 -53.30 24.82
N LEU A 50 44.57 -53.11 25.48
CA LEU A 50 43.25 -53.48 24.98
C LEU A 50 42.87 -52.68 23.71
N PHE A 51 43.16 -51.38 23.69
CA PHE A 51 42.91 -50.52 22.54
C PHE A 51 43.83 -50.84 21.36
N ALA A 52 45.11 -51.11 21.59
CA ALA A 52 46.04 -51.55 20.53
C ALA A 52 45.62 -52.89 19.90
N SER A 53 45.17 -53.85 20.72
CA SER A 53 44.63 -55.14 20.26
C SER A 53 43.32 -54.95 19.47
N HIS A 54 42.48 -54.00 19.87
CA HIS A 54 41.23 -53.71 19.17
C HIS A 54 41.46 -52.97 17.84
N ALA A 55 42.37 -51.98 17.81
CA ALA A 55 42.78 -51.29 16.58
C ALA A 55 43.35 -52.28 15.54
N SER A 56 44.12 -53.27 16.00
CA SER A 56 44.61 -54.36 15.15
C SER A 56 43.46 -55.19 14.56
N ARG A 57 42.46 -55.56 15.37
CA ARG A 57 41.25 -56.27 14.88
C ARG A 57 40.40 -55.42 13.93
N LEU A 58 40.41 -54.10 14.07
CA LEU A 58 39.67 -53.18 13.21
C LEU A 58 40.37 -52.93 11.87
N LEU A 59 41.70 -52.95 11.84
CA LEU A 59 42.51 -52.98 10.61
C LEU A 59 42.24 -54.25 9.80
N ASP A 60 42.11 -55.38 10.50
CA ASP A 60 41.81 -56.70 9.92
C ASP A 60 40.30 -56.98 9.81
N SER A 61 39.45 -55.96 10.01
CA SER A 61 38.00 -56.17 10.05
C SER A 61 37.40 -56.39 8.67
N ASP A 62 36.32 -57.17 8.67
CA ASP A 62 35.45 -57.44 7.52
C ASP A 62 34.89 -56.16 6.87
N LEU A 63 34.90 -55.03 7.58
CA LEU A 63 34.40 -53.73 7.10
C LEU A 63 35.39 -53.06 6.12
N VAL A 64 36.70 -53.11 6.38
CA VAL A 64 37.73 -52.63 5.45
C VAL A 64 37.73 -53.48 4.18
N SER A 65 37.57 -54.79 4.32
CA SER A 65 37.44 -55.73 3.22
C SER A 65 36.19 -55.47 2.37
N ARG A 66 35.04 -55.19 2.99
CA ARG A 66 33.80 -54.80 2.28
C ARG A 66 33.92 -53.46 1.55
N LEU A 67 34.60 -52.48 2.13
CA LEU A 67 34.83 -51.18 1.47
C LEU A 67 35.80 -51.32 0.29
N ALA A 68 36.86 -52.12 0.43
CA ALA A 68 37.75 -52.45 -0.68
C ALA A 68 37.04 -53.21 -1.81
N ALA A 69 36.11 -54.11 -1.46
CA ALA A 69 35.24 -54.78 -2.43
C ALA A 69 34.31 -53.78 -3.15
N ARG A 70 33.74 -52.81 -2.42
CA ARG A 70 32.90 -51.74 -3.01
C ARG A 70 33.70 -50.80 -3.92
N SER A 71 34.94 -50.45 -3.56
CA SER A 71 35.85 -49.70 -4.45
C SER A 71 36.14 -50.49 -5.74
N SER A 72 36.36 -51.79 -5.62
CA SER A 72 36.53 -52.68 -6.78
C SER A 72 35.26 -52.75 -7.66
N GLN A 73 34.07 -52.74 -7.06
CA GLN A 73 32.79 -52.69 -7.77
C GLN A 73 32.58 -51.35 -8.50
N LEU A 74 32.94 -50.24 -7.86
CA LEU A 74 32.95 -48.90 -8.48
C LEU A 74 33.93 -48.86 -9.67
N ALA A 75 35.12 -49.43 -9.53
CA ALA A 75 36.08 -49.55 -10.63
C ALA A 75 35.52 -50.35 -11.81
N ALA A 76 34.81 -51.45 -11.56
CA ALA A 76 34.13 -52.23 -12.60
C ALA A 76 33.01 -51.43 -13.29
N SER A 77 32.23 -50.65 -12.53
CA SER A 77 31.19 -49.75 -13.06
C SER A 77 31.77 -48.64 -13.94
N VAL A 78 32.90 -48.04 -13.52
CA VAL A 78 33.64 -47.05 -14.34
C VAL A 78 34.10 -47.69 -15.66
N GLN A 79 34.62 -48.91 -15.64
CA GLN A 79 35.03 -49.63 -16.85
C GLN A 79 33.84 -49.95 -17.77
N SER A 80 32.69 -50.34 -17.21
CA SER A 80 31.45 -50.56 -17.96
C SER A 80 30.96 -49.28 -18.66
N VAL A 81 30.98 -48.14 -17.98
CA VAL A 81 30.64 -46.84 -18.59
C VAL A 81 31.66 -46.45 -19.66
N LYS A 82 32.97 -46.65 -19.42
CA LYS A 82 34.02 -46.43 -20.43
C LYS A 82 33.85 -47.30 -21.67
N HIS A 83 33.39 -48.55 -21.51
CA HIS A 83 33.09 -49.44 -22.62
C HIS A 83 31.88 -48.93 -23.42
N ARG A 84 30.80 -48.52 -22.73
CA ARG A 84 29.61 -47.92 -23.38
C ARG A 84 29.93 -46.63 -24.14
N LEU A 85 30.85 -45.81 -23.63
CA LEU A 85 31.35 -44.62 -24.33
C LEU A 85 32.17 -44.94 -25.59
N ARG A 86 32.71 -46.17 -25.72
CA ARG A 86 33.50 -46.62 -26.89
C ARG A 86 32.66 -47.30 -27.98
N VAL A 87 31.48 -47.83 -27.66
CA VAL A 87 30.60 -48.51 -28.63
C VAL A 87 29.78 -47.47 -29.40
N ARG A 88 30.13 -47.23 -30.68
CA ARG A 88 29.51 -46.23 -31.56
C ARG A 88 28.05 -46.53 -31.89
N ARG A 89 27.12 -45.70 -31.39
CA ARG A 89 25.96 -45.05 -32.06
C ARG A 89 24.99 -44.46 -31.01
N SER A 90 25.41 -43.44 -30.27
CA SER A 90 24.53 -42.70 -29.37
C SER A 90 24.62 -41.20 -29.65
N ASN A 91 23.49 -40.50 -29.52
CA ASN A 91 23.36 -39.07 -29.81
C ASN A 91 24.19 -38.23 -28.82
N LEU A 92 24.53 -36.98 -29.18
CA LEU A 92 25.39 -36.10 -28.37
C LEU A 92 24.96 -35.97 -26.90
N ARG A 93 23.65 -35.97 -26.62
CA ARG A 93 23.10 -35.93 -25.24
C ARG A 93 23.45 -37.18 -24.41
N ASP A 94 23.41 -38.37 -25.02
CA ASP A 94 23.75 -39.61 -24.33
C ASP A 94 25.24 -39.67 -23.99
N PHE A 95 26.09 -39.07 -24.84
CA PHE A 95 27.52 -38.95 -24.59
C PHE A 95 27.80 -38.07 -23.37
N ASP A 96 27.17 -36.89 -23.29
CA ASP A 96 27.35 -35.98 -22.15
C ASP A 96 26.84 -36.61 -20.84
N GLN A 97 25.69 -37.29 -20.89
CA GLN A 97 25.13 -38.00 -19.73
C GLN A 97 26.04 -39.14 -19.26
N LEU A 98 26.54 -39.97 -20.18
CA LEU A 98 27.45 -41.07 -19.85
C LEU A 98 28.82 -40.56 -19.38
N ASN A 99 29.31 -39.44 -19.93
CA ASN A 99 30.58 -38.85 -19.52
C ASN A 99 30.49 -38.19 -18.14
N LEU A 100 29.35 -37.56 -17.81
CA LEU A 100 29.05 -37.07 -16.48
C LEU A 100 28.97 -38.24 -15.48
N GLN A 101 28.23 -39.31 -15.83
CA GLN A 101 28.14 -40.52 -15.00
C GLN A 101 29.52 -41.15 -14.75
N ARG A 102 30.40 -41.19 -15.76
CA ARG A 102 31.79 -41.66 -15.62
C ARG A 102 32.56 -40.81 -14.61
N LYS A 103 32.52 -39.47 -14.75
CA LYS A 103 33.23 -38.55 -13.85
C LYS A 103 32.75 -38.70 -12.40
N THR A 104 31.44 -38.85 -12.18
CA THR A 104 30.88 -39.06 -10.85
C THR A 104 31.37 -40.37 -10.22
N LEU A 105 31.31 -41.47 -10.97
CA LEU A 105 31.78 -42.77 -10.47
C LEU A 105 33.29 -42.82 -10.22
N GLU A 106 34.09 -42.09 -11.02
CA GLU A 106 35.53 -41.92 -10.78
C GLU A 106 35.78 -41.14 -9.48
N ALA A 107 35.08 -40.03 -9.26
CA ALA A 107 35.18 -39.24 -8.02
C ALA A 107 34.75 -40.03 -6.78
N ASP A 108 33.66 -40.80 -6.86
CA ASP A 108 33.18 -41.66 -5.78
C ASP A 108 34.18 -42.76 -5.40
N LYS A 109 34.84 -43.34 -6.42
CA LYS A 109 35.88 -44.36 -6.22
C LYS A 109 37.11 -43.74 -5.54
N ASP A 110 37.61 -42.63 -6.06
CA ASP A 110 38.80 -41.97 -5.52
C ASP A 110 38.57 -41.50 -4.06
N LEU A 111 37.37 -41.02 -3.77
CA LEU A 111 36.96 -40.68 -2.40
C LEU A 111 36.93 -41.90 -1.48
N LEU A 112 36.41 -43.03 -1.95
CA LEU A 112 36.36 -44.26 -1.16
C LEU A 112 37.76 -44.82 -0.89
N ASP A 113 38.64 -44.78 -1.90
CA ASP A 113 40.03 -45.21 -1.76
C ASP A 113 40.81 -44.33 -0.79
N ALA A 114 40.63 -43.00 -0.86
CA ALA A 114 41.21 -42.06 0.10
C ALA A 114 40.74 -42.35 1.54
N LYS A 115 39.45 -42.62 1.74
CA LYS A 115 38.89 -42.99 3.06
C LYS A 115 39.45 -44.30 3.60
N ILE A 116 39.65 -45.31 2.74
CA ILE A 116 40.25 -46.58 3.15
C ILE A 116 41.71 -46.38 3.55
N ALA A 117 42.46 -45.58 2.78
CA ALA A 117 43.86 -45.27 3.08
C ALA A 117 44.01 -44.48 4.39
N GLU A 118 43.17 -43.47 4.59
CA GLU A 118 43.11 -42.65 5.81
C GLU A 118 42.77 -43.50 7.04
N TYR A 119 41.73 -44.34 6.96
CA TYR A 119 41.34 -45.25 8.04
C TYR A 119 42.47 -46.21 8.43
N LYS A 120 43.18 -46.77 7.45
CA LYS A 120 44.33 -47.65 7.70
C LYS A 120 45.50 -46.89 8.34
N ALA A 121 45.81 -45.69 7.85
CA ALA A 121 46.87 -44.86 8.40
C ALA A 121 46.59 -44.44 9.86
N ALA A 122 45.35 -44.05 10.16
CA ALA A 122 44.91 -43.68 11.50
C ALA A 122 45.00 -44.87 12.47
N MET A 123 44.43 -46.02 12.11
CA MET A 123 44.47 -47.21 12.96
C MET A 123 45.89 -47.75 13.19
N MET A 124 46.78 -47.64 12.19
CA MET A 124 48.19 -47.98 12.36
C MET A 124 48.92 -47.00 13.29
N SER A 125 48.57 -45.73 13.25
CA SER A 125 49.14 -44.70 14.14
C SER A 125 48.66 -44.85 15.58
N ILE A 126 47.36 -45.12 15.79
CA ILE A 126 46.79 -45.51 17.10
C ILE A 126 47.53 -46.71 17.67
N ARG A 127 47.70 -47.76 16.85
CA ARG A 127 48.39 -48.98 17.28
C ARG A 127 49.84 -48.69 17.67
N ARG A 128 50.54 -47.84 16.92
CA ARG A 128 51.94 -47.47 17.20
C ARG A 128 52.05 -46.69 18.51
N ALA A 129 51.24 -45.65 18.69
CA ALA A 129 51.24 -44.79 19.87
C ALA A 129 50.87 -45.54 21.17
N MET A 130 49.97 -46.53 21.08
CA MET A 130 49.52 -47.32 22.24
C MET A 130 50.49 -48.46 22.61
N LEU A 131 51.35 -48.91 21.68
CA LEU A 131 52.34 -49.98 21.90
C LEU A 131 53.73 -49.46 22.25
N SER A 132 54.08 -48.21 21.88
CA SER A 132 55.33 -47.56 22.30
C SER A 132 55.23 -47.08 23.75
N GLY A 133 55.26 -48.03 24.68
CA GLY A 133 55.58 -47.74 26.08
C GLY A 133 57.05 -48.03 26.32
N THR A 134 57.81 -46.98 26.69
CA THR A 134 59.17 -47.02 27.27
C THR A 134 60.24 -47.76 26.45
N ASP A 135 60.99 -47.00 25.64
CA ASP A 135 62.46 -47.05 25.51
C ASP A 135 62.86 -46.58 24.10
N GLU A 136 63.31 -45.32 24.04
CA GLU A 136 64.48 -44.82 23.29
C GLU A 136 64.37 -43.29 23.16
N GLU A 137 65.40 -42.61 23.67
CA GLU A 137 65.66 -41.19 23.43
C GLU A 137 66.03 -40.99 21.96
N GLU A 138 65.03 -40.84 21.10
CA GLU A 138 65.19 -40.15 19.82
C GLU A 138 64.30 -38.90 19.80
N GLU A 139 64.87 -37.82 19.26
CA GLU A 139 64.41 -36.44 19.34
C GLU A 139 62.89 -36.25 19.09
N GLY A 140 62.21 -35.72 20.10
CA GLY A 140 60.96 -34.96 19.91
C GLY A 140 59.72 -35.77 19.53
N VAL A 141 59.33 -36.77 20.32
CA VAL A 141 57.97 -37.31 20.24
C VAL A 141 56.98 -36.29 20.82
N ASP A 142 56.32 -35.57 19.91
CA ASP A 142 55.39 -34.47 20.18
C ASP A 142 54.22 -34.92 21.07
N LEU A 143 54.11 -34.33 22.27
CA LEU A 143 53.05 -34.56 23.25
C LEU A 143 51.65 -34.26 22.67
N PHE A 144 51.59 -33.47 21.58
CA PHE A 144 50.39 -33.21 20.79
C PHE A 144 49.86 -34.44 20.05
N GLY A 145 50.73 -35.38 19.63
CA GLY A 145 50.35 -36.55 18.83
C GLY A 145 49.41 -37.54 19.52
N ILE A 146 49.48 -37.63 20.85
CA ILE A 146 48.64 -38.55 21.64
C ILE A 146 47.26 -37.93 21.94
N VAL A 147 47.20 -36.61 22.09
CA VAL A 147 45.94 -35.85 22.21
C VAL A 147 45.23 -35.78 20.84
N GLU A 148 45.98 -35.61 19.75
CA GLU A 148 45.49 -35.68 18.36
C GLU A 148 44.73 -36.98 18.08
N VAL A 149 45.29 -38.12 18.45
CA VAL A 149 44.73 -39.45 18.14
C VAL A 149 43.50 -39.80 18.98
N LEU A 150 43.39 -39.28 20.21
CA LEU A 150 42.20 -39.46 21.06
C LEU A 150 41.08 -38.48 20.70
N ALA A 151 41.41 -37.27 20.23
CA ALA A 151 40.46 -36.31 19.68
C ALA A 151 39.87 -36.76 18.33
N GLU A 152 40.59 -37.58 17.56
CA GLU A 152 40.13 -38.17 16.30
C GLU A 152 38.90 -39.10 16.42
N TYR A 153 38.56 -39.59 17.62
CA TYR A 153 37.53 -40.64 17.80
C TYR A 153 36.39 -40.31 18.79
N SER A 154 36.11 -39.02 19.02
CA SER A 154 34.85 -38.58 19.63
C SER A 154 33.65 -38.92 18.72
N CYS A 155 33.08 -40.10 18.93
CA CYS A 155 32.08 -40.69 18.04
C CYS A 155 30.67 -40.12 18.29
N SER A 156 30.34 -39.04 17.58
CA SER A 156 28.98 -38.68 17.13
C SER A 156 28.95 -38.20 15.66
N SER A 157 30.11 -37.90 15.07
CA SER A 157 30.25 -37.29 13.74
C SER A 157 30.26 -38.28 12.55
N PHE A 158 30.35 -39.59 12.80
CA PHE A 158 30.43 -40.59 11.73
C PHE A 158 29.10 -40.83 11.00
N SER A 159 27.97 -40.39 11.57
CA SER A 159 26.64 -40.49 10.95
C SER A 159 26.18 -39.23 10.20
N ASN A 160 26.83 -38.07 10.39
CA ASN A 160 26.34 -36.77 9.91
C ASN A 160 27.17 -36.12 8.79
N GLY A 161 28.21 -36.76 8.28
CA GLY A 161 28.84 -36.32 7.03
C GLY A 161 29.57 -34.97 7.06
N THR A 162 30.23 -34.59 8.16
CA THR A 162 31.10 -33.39 8.29
C THR A 162 32.60 -33.65 8.01
N ALA A 163 33.37 -32.59 7.68
CA ALA A 163 34.74 -32.59 7.11
C ALA A 163 35.78 -33.50 7.84
N PRO A 164 36.84 -33.99 7.18
CA PRO A 164 37.83 -34.92 7.76
C PRO A 164 38.66 -34.31 8.91
N ASN A 165 39.09 -35.13 9.88
CA ASN A 165 39.84 -34.71 11.08
C ASN A 165 41.18 -34.00 10.78
N ASP A 166 41.82 -34.24 9.63
CA ASP A 166 43.06 -33.54 9.20
C ASP A 166 42.87 -32.02 9.00
N LEU A 167 41.64 -31.56 8.79
CA LEU A 167 41.31 -30.15 8.67
C LEU A 167 41.31 -29.42 10.04
N HIS A 168 40.96 -30.13 11.12
CA HIS A 168 40.90 -29.61 12.48
C HIS A 168 42.30 -29.17 12.96
N TYR A 169 43.31 -30.02 12.77
CA TYR A 169 44.70 -29.71 13.13
C TYR A 169 45.21 -28.42 12.47
N LYS A 170 44.94 -28.28 11.17
CA LYS A 170 45.36 -27.11 10.38
C LYS A 170 44.68 -25.83 10.85
N VAL A 171 43.37 -25.88 11.15
CA VAL A 171 42.62 -24.72 11.64
C VAL A 171 43.10 -24.29 13.02
N MET A 172 43.27 -25.25 13.96
CA MET A 172 43.76 -24.94 15.31
C MET A 172 45.15 -24.30 15.25
N ARG A 173 46.12 -24.92 14.56
CA ARG A 173 47.48 -24.33 14.39
C ARG A 173 47.46 -22.92 13.81
N CYS A 174 46.57 -22.64 12.85
CA CYS A 174 46.46 -21.29 12.30
C CYS A 174 45.93 -20.31 13.36
N ILE A 175 44.85 -20.65 14.08
CA ILE A 175 44.27 -19.79 15.14
C ILE A 175 45.30 -19.46 16.22
N PHE A 176 46.19 -20.39 16.54
CA PHE A 176 47.25 -20.14 17.50
C PHE A 176 48.29 -19.12 17.04
N ALA A 177 48.64 -19.17 15.76
CA ALA A 177 49.72 -18.39 15.18
C ALA A 177 49.30 -16.96 14.81
N VAL A 178 48.00 -16.69 14.70
CA VAL A 178 47.47 -15.39 14.27
C VAL A 178 46.49 -14.81 15.28
N GLU A 179 46.50 -13.48 15.40
CA GLU A 179 45.55 -12.73 16.23
C GLU A 179 44.17 -12.62 15.54
N VAL A 180 44.17 -12.49 14.21
CA VAL A 180 42.96 -12.45 13.38
C VAL A 180 43.00 -13.54 12.32
N MET A 181 41.93 -14.33 12.22
CA MET A 181 41.78 -15.36 11.19
C MET A 181 40.43 -15.21 10.46
N ILE A 182 40.46 -15.34 9.13
CA ILE A 182 39.22 -15.44 8.34
C ILE A 182 39.00 -16.88 7.92
N LEU A 183 37.91 -17.48 8.37
CA LEU A 183 37.52 -18.85 8.04
C LEU A 183 36.40 -18.84 7.00
N ILE A 184 36.72 -19.24 5.78
CA ILE A 184 35.72 -19.45 4.73
C ILE A 184 35.31 -20.91 4.71
N GLY A 185 34.01 -21.17 4.68
CA GLY A 185 33.49 -22.48 4.33
C GLY A 185 32.00 -22.42 4.08
N GLU A 186 31.48 -23.31 3.24
CA GLU A 186 30.05 -23.36 2.90
C GLU A 186 29.17 -23.59 4.14
N THR A 187 27.89 -23.22 4.06
CA THR A 187 26.90 -23.50 5.10
C THR A 187 26.79 -25.02 5.33
N GLY A 188 26.70 -25.46 6.58
CA GLY A 188 26.67 -26.90 6.93
C GLY A 188 28.06 -27.56 7.03
N SER A 189 29.16 -26.84 6.81
CA SER A 189 30.52 -27.36 6.99
C SER A 189 30.94 -27.64 8.44
N GLY A 190 30.09 -27.28 9.42
CA GLY A 190 30.37 -27.41 10.86
C GLY A 190 31.12 -26.22 11.47
N LYS A 191 31.35 -25.18 10.68
CA LYS A 191 31.95 -23.88 11.06
C LYS A 191 31.53 -23.40 12.47
N SER A 192 30.24 -23.18 12.69
CA SER A 192 29.70 -22.49 13.87
C SER A 192 29.42 -23.40 15.05
N THR A 193 29.28 -24.71 14.80
CA THR A 193 29.02 -25.71 15.84
C THR A 193 30.31 -26.32 16.36
N GLN A 194 31.23 -26.70 15.48
CA GLN A 194 32.41 -27.48 15.84
C GLN A 194 33.61 -26.61 16.24
N LEU A 195 33.82 -25.47 15.57
CA LEU A 195 34.98 -24.61 15.88
C LEU A 195 34.97 -24.12 17.33
N VAL A 196 33.80 -23.74 17.83
CA VAL A 196 33.61 -23.24 19.19
C VAL A 196 33.93 -24.34 20.21
N GLN A 197 33.51 -25.58 19.94
CA GLN A 197 33.82 -26.74 20.77
C GLN A 197 35.32 -27.06 20.74
N TYR A 198 35.97 -26.99 19.57
CA TYR A 198 37.41 -27.20 19.44
C TYR A 198 38.23 -26.19 20.26
N LEU A 199 37.81 -24.93 20.27
CA LEU A 199 38.44 -23.89 21.08
C LEU A 199 38.23 -24.13 22.58
N ALA A 200 37.04 -24.59 22.99
CA ALA A 200 36.78 -24.95 24.37
C ALA A 200 37.61 -26.17 24.82
N ASP A 201 37.65 -27.23 24.02
CA ASP A 201 38.38 -28.48 24.31
C ASP A 201 39.90 -28.30 24.36
N SER A 202 40.44 -27.34 23.60
CA SER A 202 41.87 -27.04 23.58
C SER A 202 42.42 -26.53 24.92
N GLY A 203 41.55 -26.12 25.86
CA GLY A 203 41.94 -25.56 27.14
C GLY A 203 42.54 -24.15 27.06
N LEU A 204 42.56 -23.53 25.89
CA LEU A 204 43.14 -22.20 25.67
C LEU A 204 42.22 -21.06 26.11
N ALA A 205 40.91 -21.33 26.02
CA ALA A 205 39.89 -20.46 26.59
C ALA A 205 39.81 -20.60 28.12
N ALA A 206 40.74 -21.31 28.79
CA ALA A 206 40.71 -21.48 30.24
C ALA A 206 40.97 -20.19 31.05
N ASN A 207 41.16 -19.05 30.38
CA ASN A 207 41.38 -17.74 31.02
C ASN A 207 40.25 -16.73 30.71
N GLY A 208 39.23 -17.09 29.92
CA GLY A 208 38.14 -16.18 29.55
C GLY A 208 37.03 -16.83 28.71
N SER A 209 35.96 -16.08 28.42
CA SER A 209 34.82 -16.55 27.62
C SER A 209 35.12 -16.62 26.12
N ILE A 210 34.38 -17.49 25.44
CA ILE A 210 34.32 -17.53 23.96
C ILE A 210 32.99 -16.92 23.55
N VAL A 211 33.01 -15.83 22.78
CA VAL A 211 31.80 -15.15 22.30
C VAL A 211 31.63 -15.38 20.80
N CYS A 212 30.58 -16.08 20.40
CA CYS A 212 30.22 -16.30 19.01
C CYS A 212 28.98 -15.46 18.64
N THR A 213 29.14 -14.48 17.76
CA THR A 213 28.04 -13.62 17.31
C THR A 213 27.41 -14.12 16.04
N GLN A 214 26.08 -14.03 15.98
CA GLN A 214 25.26 -14.32 14.80
C GLN A 214 24.44 -13.07 14.42
N PRO A 215 24.23 -12.79 13.13
CA PRO A 215 23.34 -11.69 12.72
C PRO A 215 21.87 -11.96 13.09
N ARG A 216 21.49 -13.23 13.31
CA ARG A 216 20.10 -13.65 13.53
C ARG A 216 19.89 -14.25 14.92
N LYS A 217 18.90 -13.74 15.64
CA LYS A 217 18.49 -14.22 16.99
C LYS A 217 18.22 -15.74 17.02
N ILE A 218 17.54 -16.28 16.01
CA ILE A 218 17.28 -17.73 15.97
C ILE A 218 18.54 -18.56 15.75
N ALA A 219 19.49 -18.08 14.94
CA ALA A 219 20.75 -18.79 14.72
C ALA A 219 21.56 -18.89 16.03
N ALA A 220 21.65 -17.78 16.79
CA ALA A 220 22.31 -17.78 18.10
C ALA A 220 21.68 -18.78 19.08
N ILE A 221 20.36 -18.79 19.22
CA ILE A 221 19.65 -19.69 20.15
C ILE A 221 19.77 -21.15 19.71
N THR A 222 19.59 -21.42 18.42
CA THR A 222 19.63 -22.80 17.91
C THR A 222 21.04 -23.38 17.94
N LEU A 223 22.08 -22.58 17.69
CA LEU A 223 23.47 -22.98 17.84
C LEU A 223 23.84 -23.25 19.29
N ALA A 224 23.46 -22.38 20.22
CA ALA A 224 23.67 -22.61 21.65
C ALA A 224 23.08 -23.94 22.10
N ARG A 225 21.79 -24.18 21.78
CA ARG A 225 21.12 -25.45 22.09
C ARG A 225 21.81 -26.64 21.43
N ARG A 226 22.24 -26.48 20.18
CA ARG A 226 22.90 -27.56 19.45
C ARG A 226 24.25 -27.92 20.05
N VAL A 227 25.05 -26.93 20.43
CA VAL A 227 26.34 -27.14 21.08
C VAL A 227 26.14 -27.75 22.45
N ASP A 228 25.19 -27.26 23.26
CA ASP A 228 24.83 -27.84 24.55
C ASP A 228 24.41 -29.33 24.44
N GLU A 229 23.60 -29.68 23.43
CA GLU A 229 23.23 -31.07 23.14
C GLU A 229 24.44 -31.95 22.75
N GLU A 230 25.39 -31.42 21.98
CA GLU A 230 26.57 -32.14 21.50
C GLU A 230 27.64 -32.34 22.57
N SER A 231 27.70 -31.44 23.55
CA SER A 231 28.71 -31.36 24.62
C SER A 231 28.23 -31.81 25.99
N ASN A 232 26.98 -32.29 26.08
CA ASN A 232 26.34 -32.68 27.32
C ASN A 232 27.17 -33.75 28.08
N GLY A 233 27.56 -33.43 29.31
CA GLY A 233 28.36 -34.30 30.19
C GLY A 233 29.88 -34.14 30.06
N CYS A 234 30.37 -33.24 29.20
CA CYS A 234 31.81 -32.93 29.06
C CYS A 234 32.28 -31.81 30.00
N TYR A 235 31.41 -30.83 30.27
CA TYR A 235 31.72 -29.63 31.08
C TYR A 235 30.72 -29.48 32.25
N ALA A 236 30.90 -28.44 33.08
CA ALA A 236 29.95 -28.12 34.15
C ALA A 236 28.58 -27.67 33.59
N ASP A 237 27.51 -27.86 34.37
CA ASP A 237 26.16 -27.44 33.96
C ASP A 237 26.09 -25.93 33.64
N ASN A 238 25.34 -25.56 32.59
CA ASN A 238 25.14 -24.18 32.09
C ASN A 238 26.38 -23.47 31.52
N PHE A 239 27.33 -24.19 30.93
CA PHE A 239 28.53 -23.59 30.34
C PHE A 239 28.31 -22.99 28.93
N VAL A 240 27.17 -23.26 28.28
CA VAL A 240 26.74 -22.63 27.01
C VAL A 240 25.53 -21.75 27.28
N SER A 241 25.59 -20.49 26.86
CA SER A 241 24.48 -19.55 26.99
C SER A 241 24.13 -18.88 25.65
N SER A 242 22.86 -18.48 25.50
CA SER A 242 22.42 -17.67 24.37
C SER A 242 21.94 -16.30 24.85
N CYS A 243 22.41 -15.24 24.20
CA CYS A 243 22.07 -13.85 24.52
C CYS A 243 21.57 -13.15 23.26
N SER A 244 20.37 -12.59 23.30
CA SER A 244 19.76 -11.94 22.12
C SER A 244 19.32 -10.51 22.36
N THR A 245 19.40 -10.05 23.61
CA THR A 245 19.03 -8.70 24.03
C THR A 245 19.96 -8.33 25.16
N PHE A 246 20.52 -7.13 25.13
CA PHE A 246 21.38 -6.64 26.19
C PHE A 246 20.54 -6.45 27.46
N SER A 247 20.86 -7.22 28.50
CA SER A 247 20.42 -6.99 29.87
C SER A 247 21.66 -6.56 30.63
N GLY A 248 21.72 -5.30 31.07
CA GLY A 248 22.91 -4.74 31.71
C GLY A 248 23.45 -5.61 32.85
N SER A 249 24.76 -5.48 33.08
CA SER A 249 25.54 -6.07 34.19
C SER A 249 25.85 -7.58 34.17
N ARG A 250 25.70 -8.28 33.04
CA ARG A 250 26.30 -9.64 32.92
C ARG A 250 27.75 -9.53 32.49
N GLY A 251 28.68 -9.72 33.44
CA GLY A 251 30.10 -9.86 33.14
C GLY A 251 30.40 -11.20 32.45
N PHE A 252 31.50 -11.27 31.70
CA PHE A 252 31.94 -12.51 31.06
C PHE A 252 32.52 -13.47 32.11
N SER A 253 31.87 -14.62 32.31
CA SER A 253 32.24 -15.59 33.35
C SER A 253 32.65 -16.95 32.77
N SER A 254 33.70 -16.96 31.93
CA SER A 254 34.36 -18.20 31.46
C SER A 254 33.40 -19.25 30.85
N GLU A 255 32.49 -18.80 29.99
CA GLU A 255 31.47 -19.61 29.33
C GLU A 255 31.50 -19.43 27.80
N ILE A 256 30.81 -20.32 27.07
CA ILE A 256 30.55 -20.18 25.64
C ILE A 256 29.26 -19.39 25.45
N ILE A 257 29.36 -18.21 24.83
CA ILE A 257 28.23 -17.30 24.65
C ILE A 257 27.90 -17.20 23.16
N PHE A 258 26.71 -17.63 22.78
CA PHE A 258 26.15 -17.35 21.46
C PHE A 258 25.29 -16.09 21.52
N GLY A 259 25.77 -15.01 20.93
CA GLY A 259 25.15 -13.68 20.96
C GLY A 259 24.56 -13.27 19.61
N THR A 260 23.68 -12.28 19.59
CA THR A 260 23.49 -11.47 18.37
C THR A 260 24.65 -10.50 18.19
N ASP A 261 24.94 -10.08 16.96
CA ASP A 261 25.88 -8.99 16.67
C ASP A 261 25.55 -7.70 17.46
N SER A 262 24.26 -7.37 17.57
CA SER A 262 23.75 -6.25 18.36
C SER A 262 24.03 -6.38 19.86
N TYR A 263 24.00 -7.58 20.42
CA TYR A 263 24.25 -7.82 21.84
C TYR A 263 25.71 -7.49 22.18
N LEU A 264 26.67 -8.00 21.40
CA LEU A 264 28.08 -7.72 21.65
C LEU A 264 28.43 -6.27 21.33
N LEU A 265 27.84 -5.69 20.27
CA LEU A 265 28.01 -4.28 19.93
C LEU A 265 27.57 -3.36 21.08
N HIS A 266 26.38 -3.60 21.66
CA HIS A 266 25.91 -2.85 22.82
C HIS A 266 26.82 -3.00 24.04
N HIS A 267 27.40 -4.18 24.24
CA HIS A 267 28.41 -4.39 25.28
C HIS A 267 29.65 -3.51 25.02
N CYS A 268 30.23 -3.56 23.82
CA CYS A 268 31.38 -2.74 23.43
C CYS A 268 31.11 -1.22 23.52
N MET A 269 29.86 -0.78 23.33
CA MET A 269 29.47 0.63 23.46
C MET A 269 29.40 1.10 24.92
N ASN A 270 29.15 0.20 25.86
CA ASN A 270 29.05 0.50 27.30
C ASN A 270 30.38 0.26 28.03
N ASP A 271 31.09 -0.81 27.68
CA ASP A 271 32.39 -1.21 28.21
C ASP A 271 33.27 -1.68 27.04
N THR A 272 34.33 -0.94 26.75
CA THR A 272 35.23 -1.22 25.63
C THR A 272 36.22 -2.33 25.95
N GLY A 273 36.49 -2.60 27.23
CA GLY A 273 37.62 -3.44 27.64
C GLY A 273 37.48 -4.91 27.24
N LEU A 274 36.25 -5.41 27.06
CA LEU A 274 35.97 -6.84 26.80
C LEU A 274 36.74 -7.75 27.79
N ASP A 275 36.85 -7.30 29.03
CA ASP A 275 37.60 -7.98 30.08
C ASP A 275 36.99 -9.35 30.35
N GLY A 276 37.84 -10.38 30.40
CA GLY A 276 37.41 -11.76 30.55
C GLY A 276 36.93 -12.44 29.27
N VAL A 277 37.11 -11.86 28.08
CA VAL A 277 36.92 -12.54 26.78
C VAL A 277 38.27 -12.90 26.17
N SER A 278 38.43 -14.16 25.73
CA SER A 278 39.65 -14.62 25.03
C SER A 278 39.46 -14.74 23.52
N TYR A 279 38.26 -15.13 23.08
CA TYR A 279 37.95 -15.36 21.67
C TYR A 279 36.64 -14.69 21.30
N ILE A 280 36.68 -13.92 20.21
CA ILE A 280 35.47 -13.41 19.56
C ILE A 280 35.37 -14.05 18.19
N ILE A 281 34.22 -14.64 17.91
CA ILE A 281 33.90 -15.31 16.66
C ILE A 281 32.75 -14.54 16.02
N VAL A 282 33.02 -13.86 14.91
CA VAL A 282 32.00 -13.16 14.14
C VAL A 282 31.57 -14.06 12.99
N ASP A 283 30.43 -14.70 13.13
CA ASP A 283 29.92 -15.64 12.12
C ASP A 283 28.97 -14.98 11.12
N GLU A 284 28.85 -15.61 9.95
CA GLU A 284 28.02 -15.15 8.83
C GLU A 284 28.36 -13.71 8.39
N ALA A 285 29.64 -13.32 8.45
CA ALA A 285 30.12 -11.96 8.12
C ALA A 285 29.79 -11.51 6.68
N HIS A 286 29.43 -12.44 5.79
CA HIS A 286 28.94 -12.16 4.44
C HIS A 286 27.55 -11.52 4.40
N GLU A 287 26.76 -11.60 5.48
CA GLU A 287 25.48 -10.88 5.58
C GLU A 287 25.67 -9.36 5.67
N ARG A 288 26.89 -8.89 6.02
CA ARG A 288 27.27 -7.47 6.04
C ARG A 288 26.24 -6.59 6.75
N SER A 289 25.72 -7.06 7.89
CA SER A 289 24.80 -6.26 8.70
C SER A 289 25.54 -5.01 9.22
N LEU A 290 24.82 -3.90 9.39
CA LEU A 290 25.40 -2.68 9.96
C LEU A 290 26.03 -2.94 11.34
N ASN A 291 25.38 -3.76 12.16
CA ASN A 291 25.88 -4.11 13.48
C ASN A 291 27.19 -4.89 13.40
N THR A 292 27.29 -5.86 12.48
CA THR A 292 28.52 -6.65 12.26
C THR A 292 29.66 -5.76 11.79
N ASP A 293 29.42 -4.88 10.82
CA ASP A 293 30.46 -3.96 10.30
C ASP A 293 30.94 -2.98 11.41
N LEU A 294 30.03 -2.42 12.21
CA LEU A 294 30.38 -1.57 13.35
C LEU A 294 31.12 -2.33 14.46
N LEU A 295 30.67 -3.54 14.78
CA LEU A 295 31.30 -4.41 15.76
C LEU A 295 32.74 -4.76 15.35
N LEU A 296 32.96 -5.16 14.10
CA LEU A 296 34.29 -5.42 13.55
C LEU A 296 35.18 -4.18 13.60
N ALA A 297 34.63 -2.98 13.38
CA ALA A 297 35.38 -1.73 13.52
C ALA A 297 35.81 -1.44 14.97
N LEU A 298 34.94 -1.69 15.95
CA LEU A 298 35.29 -1.54 17.37
C LEU A 298 36.31 -2.59 17.82
N ILE A 299 36.09 -3.86 17.49
CA ILE A 299 37.03 -4.94 17.84
C ILE A 299 38.39 -4.70 17.20
N LYS A 300 38.46 -4.25 15.95
CA LYS A 300 39.73 -3.92 15.28
C LYS A 300 40.56 -2.89 16.08
N LYS A 301 39.89 -1.95 16.75
CA LYS A 301 40.55 -0.99 17.63
C LYS A 301 41.04 -1.66 18.92
N GLU A 302 40.19 -2.47 19.56
CA GLU A 302 40.55 -3.16 20.81
C GLU A 302 41.66 -4.21 20.63
N LEU A 303 41.76 -4.87 19.47
CA LEU A 303 42.87 -5.79 19.15
C LEU A 303 44.25 -5.10 19.22
N LEU A 304 44.32 -3.78 19.01
CA LEU A 304 45.59 -3.04 19.17
C LEU A 304 46.03 -2.94 20.64
N ASP A 305 45.07 -2.95 21.56
CA ASP A 305 45.30 -2.79 23.00
C ASP A 305 45.32 -4.15 23.73
N ARG A 306 44.68 -5.19 23.17
CA ARG A 306 44.51 -6.54 23.75
C ARG A 306 45.13 -7.63 22.88
N VAL A 307 46.45 -7.82 23.01
CA VAL A 307 47.21 -8.88 22.31
C VAL A 307 46.81 -10.32 22.72
N ASP A 308 46.10 -10.45 23.83
CA ASP A 308 45.54 -11.73 24.32
C ASP A 308 44.19 -12.07 23.68
N LEU A 309 43.52 -11.10 23.06
CA LEU A 309 42.23 -11.27 22.42
C LEU A 309 42.41 -11.78 20.98
N ARG A 310 41.73 -12.89 20.64
CA ARG A 310 41.74 -13.41 19.26
C ARG A 310 40.39 -13.20 18.57
N LEU A 311 40.44 -12.79 17.31
CA LEU A 311 39.27 -12.60 16.46
C LEU A 311 39.22 -13.63 15.34
N ILE A 312 38.10 -14.34 15.22
CA ILE A 312 37.83 -15.26 14.12
C ILE A 312 36.61 -14.74 13.35
N ILE A 313 36.78 -14.49 12.06
CA ILE A 313 35.71 -14.03 11.18
C ILE A 313 35.31 -15.17 10.26
N MET A 314 34.07 -15.63 10.37
CA MET A 314 33.57 -16.75 9.59
C MET A 314 32.62 -16.27 8.49
N SER A 315 32.82 -16.82 7.30
CA SER A 315 32.03 -16.45 6.11
C SER A 315 31.74 -17.67 5.23
N ALA A 316 30.59 -17.66 4.56
CA ALA A 316 30.25 -18.64 3.54
C ALA A 316 30.74 -18.24 2.14
N THR A 317 30.97 -16.95 1.87
CA THR A 317 31.24 -16.42 0.53
C THR A 317 32.62 -15.78 0.38
N ALA A 318 33.06 -15.60 -0.87
CA ALA A 318 34.43 -15.29 -1.27
C ALA A 318 34.93 -13.86 -0.99
N ASP A 319 34.19 -13.01 -0.26
CA ASP A 319 34.64 -11.63 0.04
C ASP A 319 35.72 -11.55 1.15
N ALA A 320 36.31 -12.68 1.52
CA ALA A 320 37.38 -12.75 2.52
C ALA A 320 38.64 -11.97 2.13
N ASN A 321 38.89 -11.74 0.84
CA ASN A 321 40.05 -10.95 0.43
C ASN A 321 39.94 -9.50 0.92
N ARG A 322 38.74 -8.90 0.84
CA ARG A 322 38.50 -7.55 1.35
C ARG A 322 38.55 -7.48 2.87
N LEU A 323 38.00 -8.49 3.54
CA LEU A 323 38.10 -8.59 5.01
C LEU A 323 39.57 -8.77 5.44
N ALA A 324 40.35 -9.58 4.72
CA ALA A 324 41.76 -9.80 5.00
C ALA A 324 42.55 -8.50 4.85
N GLU A 325 42.34 -7.77 3.75
CA GLU A 325 42.93 -6.45 3.53
C GLU A 325 42.55 -5.46 4.64
N TYR A 326 41.28 -5.45 5.07
CA TYR A 326 40.82 -4.61 6.16
C TYR A 326 41.50 -4.96 7.50
N PHE A 327 41.79 -6.23 7.77
CA PHE A 327 42.50 -6.70 8.97
C PHE A 327 43.99 -6.94 8.71
N TYR A 328 44.66 -5.98 8.08
CA TYR A 328 46.12 -5.93 7.92
C TYR A 328 46.73 -7.13 7.15
N GLY A 329 45.97 -7.69 6.20
CA GLY A 329 46.40 -8.85 5.40
C GLY A 329 46.36 -10.17 6.17
N CYS A 330 45.43 -10.32 7.13
CA CYS A 330 45.33 -11.51 7.96
C CYS A 330 45.09 -12.81 7.15
N GLN A 331 45.47 -13.95 7.72
CA GLN A 331 45.42 -15.24 7.05
C GLN A 331 43.97 -15.67 6.76
N THR A 332 43.72 -16.12 5.52
CA THR A 332 42.46 -16.73 5.11
C THR A 332 42.60 -18.26 5.09
N PHE A 333 41.63 -18.95 5.68
CA PHE A 333 41.58 -20.41 5.70
C PHE A 333 40.31 -20.90 5.02
N HIS A 334 40.45 -21.74 4.00
CA HIS A 334 39.34 -22.24 3.21
C HIS A 334 39.01 -23.70 3.53
N VAL A 335 37.83 -23.91 4.10
CA VAL A 335 37.21 -25.22 4.28
C VAL A 335 36.42 -25.56 3.02
N LYS A 336 36.94 -26.52 2.23
CA LYS A 336 36.20 -27.07 1.08
C LYS A 336 34.91 -27.72 1.59
N GLY A 337 33.78 -27.20 1.15
CA GLY A 337 32.47 -27.72 1.53
C GLY A 337 32.13 -29.04 0.82
N ARG A 338 30.98 -29.60 1.18
CA ARG A 338 30.50 -30.93 0.77
C ARG A 338 29.16 -30.83 0.04
N ASN A 339 29.01 -29.86 -0.85
CA ASN A 339 27.80 -29.75 -1.65
C ASN A 339 27.71 -30.92 -2.65
N PHE A 340 26.63 -31.68 -2.54
CA PHE A 340 26.23 -32.59 -3.61
C PHE A 340 25.83 -31.74 -4.83
N PRO A 341 26.16 -32.16 -6.06
CA PRO A 341 25.77 -31.42 -7.25
C PRO A 341 24.24 -31.30 -7.33
N VAL A 342 23.74 -30.07 -7.39
CA VAL A 342 22.31 -29.77 -7.55
C VAL A 342 22.01 -29.52 -9.01
N GLU A 343 21.04 -30.24 -9.58
CA GLU A 343 20.55 -29.99 -10.94
C GLU A 343 19.71 -28.70 -10.94
N ILE A 344 20.12 -27.71 -11.74
CA ILE A 344 19.40 -26.44 -11.88
C ILE A 344 18.44 -26.54 -13.06
N LYS A 345 17.14 -26.41 -12.80
CA LYS A 345 16.08 -26.37 -13.82
C LYS A 345 15.48 -24.97 -13.91
N TYR A 346 15.72 -24.28 -15.02
CA TYR A 346 15.09 -22.98 -15.28
C TYR A 346 13.71 -23.18 -15.88
N ILE A 347 12.69 -22.58 -15.26
CA ILE A 347 11.32 -22.57 -15.75
C ILE A 347 11.08 -21.21 -16.40
N PRO A 348 10.80 -21.14 -17.73
CA PRO A 348 10.48 -19.88 -18.38
C PRO A 348 9.18 -19.30 -17.81
N ASP A 349 9.14 -17.98 -17.68
CA ASP A 349 8.03 -17.24 -17.11
C ASP A 349 6.75 -17.48 -17.93
N VAL A 350 5.76 -18.14 -17.33
CA VAL A 350 4.51 -18.55 -18.00
C VAL A 350 3.60 -17.35 -18.26
N SER A 351 3.96 -16.15 -17.79
CA SER A 351 3.14 -14.94 -17.91
C SER A 351 3.40 -14.09 -19.16
N VAL A 352 4.42 -14.38 -19.97
CA VAL A 352 4.82 -13.50 -21.09
C VAL A 352 4.18 -13.88 -22.45
N ASP A 353 3.82 -15.14 -22.66
CA ASP A 353 3.28 -15.62 -23.96
C ASP A 353 1.79 -15.32 -24.19
N ALA A 354 1.10 -14.69 -23.22
CA ALA A 354 -0.30 -14.26 -23.36
C ALA A 354 -0.45 -12.80 -23.84
N SER A 355 0.58 -12.22 -24.48
CA SER A 355 0.62 -10.78 -24.79
C SER A 355 0.80 -10.42 -26.27
N PHE A 356 0.26 -11.20 -27.21
CA PHE A 356 -0.10 -10.68 -28.54
C PHE A 356 -1.35 -11.38 -29.05
N ASN A 357 -2.45 -10.61 -29.20
CA ASN A 357 -3.76 -11.00 -29.76
C ASN A 357 -4.76 -11.70 -28.81
N THR A 358 -5.29 -10.96 -27.85
CA THR A 358 -6.73 -10.67 -27.72
C THR A 358 -6.93 -9.79 -26.48
N VAL A 359 -7.72 -8.72 -26.62
CA VAL A 359 -8.16 -7.88 -25.50
C VAL A 359 -9.52 -8.41 -25.05
N PRO A 360 -9.68 -8.98 -23.83
CA PRO A 360 -10.96 -9.01 -23.17
C PRO A 360 -11.08 -7.73 -22.34
N ASN A 361 -11.96 -6.84 -22.78
CA ASN A 361 -12.52 -5.77 -21.95
C ASN A 361 -13.31 -6.40 -20.80
N SER A 362 -12.67 -6.56 -19.64
CA SER A 362 -13.36 -6.67 -18.35
C SER A 362 -12.42 -6.22 -17.24
N LEU A 363 -12.53 -4.93 -16.90
CA LEU A 363 -12.02 -4.34 -15.67
C LEU A 363 -12.73 -4.95 -14.45
N ASN A 364 -11.95 -5.32 -13.42
CA ASN A 364 -12.25 -5.27 -11.97
C ASN A 364 -11.74 -6.48 -11.16
N ASP A 365 -10.47 -6.88 -11.31
CA ASP A 365 -9.82 -7.74 -10.30
C ASP A 365 -8.51 -7.12 -9.82
N ALA A 366 -8.60 -6.27 -8.80
CA ALA A 366 -7.46 -5.72 -8.08
C ALA A 366 -7.16 -6.60 -6.85
N CYS A 367 -6.67 -7.81 -7.10
CA CYS A 367 -6.04 -8.66 -6.10
C CYS A 367 -4.58 -8.86 -6.51
N ALA A 368 -3.71 -7.89 -6.20
CA ALA A 368 -2.30 -7.94 -6.57
C ALA A 368 -1.51 -8.87 -5.62
N THR A 369 -1.79 -10.17 -5.65
CA THR A 369 -0.77 -11.17 -5.30
C THR A 369 0.09 -11.35 -6.54
N ALA A 370 1.40 -11.14 -6.43
CA ALA A 370 2.28 -11.18 -7.59
C ALA A 370 2.21 -12.56 -8.28
N SER A 371 2.17 -12.58 -9.62
CA SER A 371 2.00 -13.79 -10.43
C SER A 371 2.93 -14.94 -10.00
N TYR A 372 4.18 -14.60 -9.67
CA TYR A 372 5.19 -15.60 -9.28
C TYR A 372 4.84 -16.42 -8.04
N VAL A 373 4.04 -15.88 -7.09
CA VAL A 373 3.68 -16.60 -5.85
C VAL A 373 2.83 -17.82 -6.19
N ASN A 374 1.91 -17.67 -7.16
CA ASN A 374 1.11 -18.76 -7.68
C ASN A 374 1.99 -19.80 -8.39
N ASP A 375 2.99 -19.34 -9.12
CA ASP A 375 3.90 -20.23 -9.85
C ASP A 375 4.80 -21.02 -8.89
N VAL A 376 5.28 -20.41 -7.80
CA VAL A 376 5.99 -21.12 -6.72
C VAL A 376 5.12 -22.23 -6.14
N VAL A 377 3.87 -21.94 -5.76
CA VAL A 377 2.94 -22.96 -5.21
C VAL A 377 2.65 -24.07 -6.23
N ARG A 378 2.53 -23.72 -7.52
CA ARG A 378 2.34 -24.68 -8.61
C ARG A 378 3.54 -25.61 -8.75
N VAL A 379 4.76 -25.07 -8.77
CA VAL A 379 6.00 -25.85 -8.89
C VAL A 379 6.19 -26.75 -7.67
N VAL A 380 5.94 -26.25 -6.46
CA VAL A 380 5.95 -27.06 -5.22
C VAL A 380 4.97 -28.23 -5.34
N SER A 381 3.79 -28.01 -5.92
CA SER A 381 2.79 -29.07 -6.16
C SER A 381 3.24 -30.12 -7.17
N VAL A 382 3.93 -29.69 -8.23
CA VAL A 382 4.51 -30.60 -9.23
C VAL A 382 5.60 -31.46 -8.60
N ILE A 383 6.52 -30.85 -7.83
CA ILE A 383 7.59 -31.56 -7.13
C ILE A 383 7.01 -32.55 -6.11
N HIS A 384 6.04 -32.12 -5.30
CA HIS A 384 5.39 -32.96 -4.29
C HIS A 384 4.80 -34.25 -4.88
N LYS A 385 4.19 -34.16 -6.07
CA LYS A 385 3.52 -35.29 -6.73
C LYS A 385 4.45 -36.20 -7.52
N ASN A 386 5.46 -35.62 -8.19
CA ASN A 386 6.20 -36.33 -9.24
C ASN A 386 7.62 -36.73 -8.82
N GLU A 387 8.21 -36.04 -7.85
CA GLU A 387 9.60 -36.27 -7.45
C GLU A 387 9.69 -37.19 -6.22
N GLU A 388 10.82 -37.86 -6.04
CA GLU A 388 11.10 -38.78 -4.93
C GLU A 388 11.08 -38.11 -3.55
N GLU A 389 11.13 -38.90 -2.46
CA GLU A 389 11.20 -38.38 -1.09
C GLU A 389 12.32 -37.35 -0.87
N GLY A 390 11.98 -36.32 -0.09
CA GLY A 390 12.84 -35.18 0.25
C GLY A 390 12.01 -33.95 0.60
N ALA A 391 12.49 -33.11 1.50
CA ALA A 391 11.81 -31.87 1.87
C ALA A 391 11.96 -30.81 0.76
N ILE A 392 10.94 -29.96 0.64
CA ILE A 392 10.87 -28.86 -0.33
C ILE A 392 11.04 -27.53 0.43
N LEU A 393 11.98 -26.70 -0.02
CA LEU A 393 12.19 -25.34 0.47
C LEU A 393 11.84 -24.34 -0.64
N ALA A 394 10.85 -23.47 -0.41
CA ALA A 394 10.36 -22.51 -1.39
C ALA A 394 10.51 -21.08 -0.90
N PHE A 395 11.15 -20.22 -1.68
CA PHE A 395 11.39 -18.82 -1.35
C PHE A 395 10.25 -17.90 -1.81
N LEU A 396 9.90 -16.93 -0.97
CA LEU A 396 8.90 -15.87 -1.18
C LEU A 396 9.41 -14.58 -0.50
N THR A 397 8.83 -13.42 -0.83
CA THR A 397 9.44 -12.14 -0.44
C THR A 397 8.90 -11.56 0.87
N SER A 398 7.69 -11.96 1.27
CA SER A 398 6.99 -11.35 2.40
C SER A 398 6.25 -12.35 3.28
N GLN A 399 5.99 -11.96 4.52
CA GLN A 399 5.13 -12.74 5.43
C GLN A 399 3.79 -13.08 4.80
N LEU A 400 3.15 -12.09 4.17
CA LEU A 400 1.80 -12.24 3.63
C LEU A 400 1.78 -13.32 2.54
N GLU A 401 2.81 -13.35 1.69
CA GLU A 401 2.97 -14.36 0.65
C GLU A 401 3.24 -15.75 1.25
N VAL A 402 4.11 -15.84 2.26
CA VAL A 402 4.42 -17.09 2.94
C VAL A 402 3.16 -17.68 3.59
N GLU A 403 2.43 -16.88 4.36
CA GLU A 403 1.19 -17.33 5.02
C GLU A 403 0.13 -17.71 3.97
N TRP A 404 -0.02 -16.92 2.91
CA TRP A 404 -0.93 -17.22 1.79
C TRP A 404 -0.55 -18.53 1.08
N ALA A 405 0.73 -18.76 0.78
CA ALA A 405 1.18 -20.00 0.13
C ALA A 405 0.97 -21.22 1.02
N CYS A 406 1.15 -21.09 2.34
CA CYS A 406 0.83 -22.13 3.30
C CYS A 406 -0.68 -22.47 3.33
N GLU A 407 -1.55 -21.47 3.19
CA GLU A 407 -3.00 -21.66 3.14
C GLU A 407 -3.47 -22.29 1.82
N ASN A 408 -2.78 -21.99 0.71
CA ASN A 408 -3.18 -22.41 -0.64
C ASN A 408 -2.53 -23.74 -1.09
N PHE A 409 -1.61 -24.29 -0.30
CA PHE A 409 -1.03 -25.62 -0.52
C PHE A 409 -1.52 -26.58 0.57
N SER A 410 -2.38 -27.54 0.21
CA SER A 410 -2.90 -28.54 1.14
C SER A 410 -2.87 -29.95 0.55
N ASP A 411 -2.19 -30.88 1.22
CA ASP A 411 -2.18 -32.30 0.89
C ASP A 411 -2.03 -33.14 2.18
N ALA A 412 -2.75 -34.26 2.29
CA ALA A 412 -2.73 -35.10 3.49
C ALA A 412 -1.37 -35.74 3.79
N SER A 413 -0.57 -35.95 2.73
CA SER A 413 0.78 -36.52 2.77
C SER A 413 1.88 -35.49 2.98
N ALA A 414 1.54 -34.20 3.14
CA ALA A 414 2.49 -33.13 3.38
C ALA A 414 2.31 -32.46 4.75
N VAL A 415 3.40 -31.89 5.29
CA VAL A 415 3.38 -30.97 6.42
C VAL A 415 3.91 -29.63 5.93
N VAL A 416 3.03 -28.63 5.93
CA VAL A 416 3.30 -27.29 5.41
C VAL A 416 3.71 -26.38 6.56
N LEU A 417 4.87 -25.74 6.44
CA LEU A 417 5.47 -24.94 7.51
C LEU A 417 5.88 -23.55 6.98
N PRO A 418 5.39 -22.46 7.59
CA PRO A 418 5.87 -21.12 7.27
C PRO A 418 7.21 -20.85 7.96
N MET A 419 8.08 -20.05 7.33
CA MET A 419 9.35 -19.61 7.90
C MET A 419 9.68 -18.16 7.51
N HIS A 420 9.32 -17.20 8.37
CA HIS A 420 9.59 -15.77 8.17
C HIS A 420 9.88 -15.08 9.51
N GLY A 421 10.56 -13.92 9.47
CA GLY A 421 11.09 -13.22 10.67
C GLY A 421 10.06 -12.69 11.68
N LYS A 422 8.76 -12.91 11.46
CA LYS A 422 7.68 -12.51 12.38
C LYS A 422 7.06 -13.68 13.15
N LEU A 423 7.46 -14.92 12.88
CA LEU A 423 7.02 -16.09 13.66
C LEU A 423 7.66 -16.11 15.05
N SER A 424 6.96 -16.67 16.04
CA SER A 424 7.54 -16.92 17.37
C SER A 424 8.66 -17.97 17.30
N HIS A 425 9.56 -17.98 18.28
CA HIS A 425 10.66 -18.96 18.32
C HIS A 425 10.16 -20.42 18.30
N VAL A 426 9.05 -20.69 19.00
CA VAL A 426 8.42 -22.01 19.03
C VAL A 426 7.91 -22.42 17.66
N GLU A 427 7.29 -21.50 16.92
CA GLU A 427 6.80 -21.76 15.56
C GLU A 427 7.94 -21.97 14.57
N GLN A 428 8.97 -21.12 14.61
CA GLN A 428 10.16 -21.27 13.76
C GLN A 428 10.87 -22.60 14.03
N SER A 429 10.92 -23.06 15.28
CA SER A 429 11.56 -24.34 15.64
C SER A 429 10.91 -25.56 14.99
N ARG A 430 9.65 -25.46 14.53
CA ARG A 430 8.94 -26.58 13.90
C ARG A 430 9.59 -27.07 12.62
N VAL A 431 10.29 -26.20 11.87
CA VAL A 431 10.96 -26.58 10.62
C VAL A 431 12.07 -27.62 10.82
N PHE A 432 12.64 -27.68 12.02
CA PHE A 432 13.72 -28.61 12.38
C PHE A 432 13.22 -29.99 12.83
N ASN A 433 11.93 -30.17 13.07
CA ASN A 433 11.37 -31.44 13.49
C ASN A 433 11.30 -32.44 12.32
N SER A 434 11.46 -33.73 12.57
CA SER A 434 11.20 -34.78 11.58
C SER A 434 9.73 -35.19 11.59
N TYR A 435 9.15 -35.42 10.40
CA TYR A 435 7.74 -35.79 10.21
C TYR A 435 7.64 -37.12 9.46
N PRO A 436 7.66 -38.27 10.17
CA PRO A 436 7.68 -39.58 9.53
C PRO A 436 6.45 -39.81 8.64
N GLY A 437 6.65 -40.32 7.43
CA GLY A 437 5.57 -40.65 6.50
C GLY A 437 4.87 -39.44 5.86
N LYS A 438 5.38 -38.22 6.04
CA LYS A 438 4.87 -37.01 5.37
C LYS A 438 6.01 -36.19 4.77
N ARG A 439 5.80 -35.62 3.59
CA ARG A 439 6.76 -34.69 2.97
C ARG A 439 6.71 -33.35 3.68
N LYS A 440 7.87 -32.83 4.07
CA LYS A 440 8.01 -31.50 4.67
C LYS A 440 8.08 -30.45 3.55
N VAL A 441 7.19 -29.46 3.60
CA VAL A 441 7.13 -28.36 2.62
C VAL A 441 7.24 -27.04 3.37
N ILE A 442 8.27 -26.26 3.08
CA ILE A 442 8.62 -25.05 3.82
C ILE A 442 8.53 -23.86 2.87
N PHE A 443 7.61 -22.94 3.15
CA PHE A 443 7.56 -21.64 2.48
C PHE A 443 8.28 -20.62 3.34
N CYS A 444 9.26 -19.92 2.77
CA CYS A 444 10.18 -19.09 3.54
C CYS A 444 10.52 -17.77 2.87
N THR A 445 10.89 -16.77 3.67
CA THR A 445 11.64 -15.61 3.19
C THR A 445 13.13 -15.94 3.06
N ASN A 446 13.96 -14.99 2.62
CA ASN A 446 15.44 -15.10 2.61
C ASN A 446 16.08 -15.48 3.96
N MET A 447 15.31 -15.55 5.05
CA MET A 447 15.69 -16.10 6.35
C MET A 447 16.27 -17.54 6.31
N ALA A 448 15.95 -18.33 5.27
CA ALA A 448 16.50 -19.69 5.09
C ALA A 448 17.65 -19.76 4.06
N GLU A 449 18.04 -18.62 3.46
CA GLU A 449 19.08 -18.54 2.42
C GLU A 449 20.48 -18.78 3.00
N THR A 450 20.76 -18.15 4.14
CA THR A 450 22.03 -18.22 4.88
C THR A 450 21.74 -18.49 6.38
N SER A 451 22.74 -18.79 7.20
CA SER A 451 22.64 -19.01 8.65
C SER A 451 21.80 -20.17 9.22
N LEU A 452 20.98 -20.91 8.45
CA LEU A 452 20.21 -22.07 8.96
C LEU A 452 20.30 -23.29 8.04
N THR A 453 20.64 -24.45 8.59
CA THR A 453 20.61 -25.74 7.85
C THR A 453 19.40 -26.57 8.27
N ILE A 454 18.44 -26.74 7.37
CA ILE A 454 17.27 -27.59 7.60
C ILE A 454 17.58 -28.99 7.05
N LYS A 455 17.52 -30.00 7.91
CA LYS A 455 17.76 -31.40 7.51
C LYS A 455 16.69 -31.86 6.52
N GLU A 456 17.08 -32.77 5.62
CA GLU A 456 16.21 -33.47 4.65
C GLU A 456 15.79 -32.63 3.41
N VAL A 457 16.22 -31.38 3.27
CA VAL A 457 15.94 -30.57 2.06
C VAL A 457 16.64 -31.18 0.84
N LYS A 458 15.83 -31.55 -0.17
CA LYS A 458 16.29 -32.11 -1.46
C LYS A 458 15.90 -31.23 -2.64
N TYR A 459 14.81 -30.47 -2.53
CA TYR A 459 14.30 -29.61 -3.59
C TYR A 459 14.19 -28.16 -3.13
N VAL A 460 14.63 -27.23 -3.98
CA VAL A 460 14.55 -25.79 -3.74
C VAL A 460 13.77 -25.13 -4.88
N VAL A 461 12.82 -24.25 -4.54
CA VAL A 461 12.06 -23.44 -5.50
C VAL A 461 12.38 -21.97 -5.20
N ASP A 462 13.04 -21.31 -6.14
CA ASP A 462 13.51 -19.93 -6.00
C ASP A 462 12.98 -19.04 -7.14
N PRO A 463 12.13 -18.03 -6.85
CA PRO A 463 11.68 -17.07 -7.85
C PRO A 463 12.71 -15.97 -8.16
N GLY A 464 13.84 -15.90 -7.45
CA GLY A 464 14.88 -14.90 -7.65
C GLY A 464 14.52 -13.50 -7.15
N LEU A 465 13.56 -13.39 -6.23
CA LEU A 465 13.08 -12.13 -5.68
C LEU A 465 13.34 -12.05 -4.17
N ALA A 466 13.81 -10.90 -3.70
CA ALA A 466 13.99 -10.61 -2.28
C ALA A 466 13.60 -9.16 -1.97
N LYS A 467 13.18 -8.90 -0.72
CA LYS A 467 12.86 -7.56 -0.25
C LYS A 467 14.10 -6.90 0.35
N GLU A 468 14.66 -5.92 -0.36
CA GLU A 468 15.81 -5.14 0.11
C GLU A 468 15.39 -3.75 0.61
N SER A 469 16.03 -3.27 1.68
CA SER A 469 15.92 -1.88 2.13
C SER A 469 16.99 -1.04 1.44
N ARG A 470 16.60 0.08 0.81
CA ARG A 470 17.54 1.04 0.19
C ARG A 470 17.39 2.41 0.85
N PHE A 471 18.49 2.92 1.40
CA PHE A 471 18.57 4.27 1.97
C PHE A 471 19.19 5.22 0.95
N VAL A 472 18.56 6.37 0.69
CA VAL A 472 19.08 7.42 -0.20
C VAL A 472 19.77 8.50 0.65
N PRO A 473 21.10 8.66 0.55
CA PRO A 473 21.90 9.46 1.49
C PRO A 473 21.92 10.98 1.23
N SER A 474 21.00 11.52 0.41
CA SER A 474 21.00 12.95 0.01
C SER A 474 20.73 13.97 1.14
N SER A 475 20.67 13.53 2.40
CA SER A 475 20.25 14.33 3.56
C SER A 475 21.37 14.81 4.49
N GLY A 476 22.65 14.61 4.15
CA GLY A 476 23.80 15.34 4.72
C GLY A 476 23.97 15.29 6.24
N LEU A 477 24.83 14.40 6.74
CA LEU A 477 25.16 14.36 8.17
C LEU A 477 26.28 15.35 8.54
N ASN A 478 26.03 16.12 9.60
CA ASN A 478 27.05 16.82 10.37
C ASN A 478 27.36 16.03 11.66
N VAL A 479 28.60 16.13 12.13
CA VAL A 479 29.08 15.51 13.38
C VAL A 479 28.43 16.22 14.58
N LEU A 480 27.75 15.45 15.45
CA LEU A 480 26.99 15.96 16.60
C LEU A 480 27.37 15.23 17.90
N LYS A 481 27.31 15.96 19.02
CA LYS A 481 27.54 15.44 20.38
C LYS A 481 26.22 14.90 20.97
N LEU A 482 26.27 13.76 21.65
CA LEU A 482 25.09 13.12 22.25
C LEU A 482 24.48 14.00 23.36
N THR A 483 23.16 14.19 23.33
CA THR A 483 22.39 14.86 24.40
C THR A 483 22.08 13.90 25.55
N ASP A 484 21.60 14.40 26.69
CA ASP A 484 21.22 13.55 27.83
C ASP A 484 20.08 12.59 27.48
N THR A 485 19.06 13.05 26.75
CA THR A 485 18.04 12.18 26.14
C THR A 485 18.68 11.13 25.22
N GLY A 486 19.66 11.54 24.39
CA GLY A 486 20.42 10.62 23.56
C GLY A 486 21.12 9.53 24.35
N ARG A 487 21.67 9.83 25.54
CA ARG A 487 22.31 8.82 26.41
C ARG A 487 21.31 7.80 26.92
N TYR A 488 20.12 8.24 27.31
CA TYR A 488 19.04 7.32 27.71
C TYR A 488 18.58 6.44 26.54
N LEU A 489 18.43 6.99 25.33
CA LEU A 489 18.08 6.22 24.15
C LEU A 489 19.12 5.14 23.81
N VAL A 490 20.42 5.47 23.90
CA VAL A 490 21.51 4.51 23.69
C VAL A 490 21.44 3.37 24.72
N LYS A 491 21.21 3.69 26.00
CA LYS A 491 21.06 2.68 27.06
C LYS A 491 19.87 1.75 26.83
N LEU A 492 18.75 2.27 26.34
CA LEU A 492 17.57 1.47 26.07
C LEU A 492 17.76 0.49 24.90
N GLY A 493 18.69 0.77 23.98
CA GLY A 493 18.98 -0.12 22.84
C GLY A 493 17.80 -0.33 21.88
N ILE A 494 16.88 0.63 21.82
CA ILE A 494 15.70 0.61 20.94
C ILE A 494 15.79 1.67 19.84
N GLU A 495 14.93 1.55 18.83
CA GLU A 495 14.85 2.56 17.77
C GLU A 495 14.64 3.96 18.37
N PRO A 496 15.47 4.97 18.01
CA PRO A 496 15.44 6.29 18.66
C PRO A 496 14.08 6.98 18.64
N ARG A 497 13.29 6.80 17.57
CA ARG A 497 11.94 7.37 17.45
C ARG A 497 10.99 6.78 18.48
N LEU A 498 11.04 5.46 18.66
CA LEU A 498 10.20 4.74 19.63
C LEU A 498 10.62 5.09 21.07
N GLY A 499 11.93 5.10 21.34
CA GLY A 499 12.43 5.49 22.66
C GLY A 499 12.12 6.95 23.00
N LYS A 500 12.14 7.85 22.01
CA LYS A 500 11.75 9.25 22.23
C LYS A 500 10.27 9.38 22.58
N ILE A 501 9.39 8.68 21.86
CA ILE A 501 7.95 8.62 22.20
C ILE A 501 7.77 8.15 23.63
N MET A 502 8.47 7.09 24.03
CA MET A 502 8.40 6.58 25.40
C MET A 502 8.85 7.65 26.38
N LEU A 503 10.07 8.18 26.29
CA LEU A 503 10.59 9.15 27.25
C LEU A 503 9.70 10.40 27.37
N ASP A 504 9.26 10.98 26.24
CA ASP A 504 8.42 12.19 26.25
C ASP A 504 7.00 11.92 26.82
N CYS A 505 6.48 10.71 26.64
CA CYS A 505 5.26 10.24 27.30
C CYS A 505 5.43 10.13 28.82
N PHE A 506 6.59 9.71 29.30
CA PHE A 506 6.87 9.61 30.75
C PHE A 506 6.92 10.99 31.38
N ASP A 507 7.58 11.94 30.72
CA ASP A 507 7.65 13.35 31.14
C ASP A 507 6.26 14.01 31.15
N SER A 508 5.35 13.55 30.29
CA SER A 508 3.98 14.04 30.19
C SER A 508 2.96 13.26 31.04
N GLY A 509 3.40 12.26 31.83
CA GLY A 509 2.53 11.45 32.70
C GLY A 509 1.75 10.32 32.00
N LEU A 510 1.97 10.11 30.70
CA LEU A 510 1.34 9.09 29.83
C LEU A 510 2.19 7.82 29.73
N ARG A 511 2.57 7.26 30.88
CA ARG A 511 3.62 6.22 30.96
C ARG A 511 3.23 4.92 30.23
N LYS A 512 2.08 4.33 30.58
CA LYS A 512 1.61 3.07 29.97
C LYS A 512 1.35 3.24 28.48
N GLU A 513 0.71 4.36 28.11
CA GLU A 513 0.44 4.74 26.73
C GLU A 513 1.72 4.85 25.91
N GLY A 514 2.79 5.44 26.45
CA GLY A 514 4.06 5.60 25.74
C GLY A 514 4.71 4.27 25.36
N VAL A 515 4.72 3.29 26.27
CA VAL A 515 5.28 1.96 26.00
C VAL A 515 4.44 1.22 24.96
N ILE A 516 3.11 1.25 25.10
CA ILE A 516 2.21 0.57 24.16
C ILE A 516 2.27 1.25 22.79
N LEU A 517 2.29 2.58 22.74
CA LEU A 517 2.38 3.36 21.51
C LEU A 517 3.66 3.01 20.73
N ALA A 518 4.79 2.89 21.42
CA ALA A 518 6.04 2.44 20.82
C ALA A 518 5.92 1.00 20.25
N ALA A 519 5.33 0.07 21.00
CA ALA A 519 5.17 -1.31 20.55
C ALA A 519 4.20 -1.45 19.35
N VAL A 520 3.09 -0.73 19.34
CA VAL A 520 2.14 -0.77 18.20
C VAL A 520 2.67 -0.01 16.99
N MET A 521 3.44 1.07 17.16
CA MET A 521 4.11 1.77 16.06
C MET A 521 5.14 0.86 15.38
N ALA A 522 5.92 0.10 16.14
CA ALA A 522 6.88 -0.88 15.62
C ALA A 522 6.21 -2.00 14.79
N ASN A 523 4.93 -2.29 15.01
CA ASN A 523 4.18 -3.36 14.35
C ASN A 523 2.99 -2.86 13.52
N SER A 524 2.97 -1.56 13.18
CA SER A 524 1.82 -0.84 12.62
C SER A 524 1.25 -1.45 11.32
N SER A 525 2.12 -1.99 10.47
CA SER A 525 1.76 -2.55 9.16
C SER A 525 1.04 -3.90 9.21
N SER A 526 1.08 -4.62 10.34
CA SER A 526 0.57 -6.01 10.43
C SER A 526 -0.55 -6.24 11.44
N ILE A 527 -1.08 -5.19 12.06
CA ILE A 527 -2.16 -5.32 13.06
C ILE A 527 -3.50 -5.65 12.39
N PHE A 528 -3.84 -4.97 11.30
CA PHE A 528 -5.07 -5.24 10.54
C PHE A 528 -4.83 -6.35 9.50
N CYS A 529 -5.71 -7.35 9.47
CA CYS A 529 -5.72 -8.42 8.48
C CYS A 529 -6.68 -8.08 7.34
N ARG A 530 -6.15 -8.04 6.11
CA ARG A 530 -6.93 -7.90 4.87
C ARG A 530 -6.58 -9.03 3.90
N VAL A 531 -6.96 -10.24 4.25
CA VAL A 531 -6.67 -11.49 3.53
C VAL A 531 -7.97 -12.18 3.11
N GLY A 532 -7.88 -13.14 2.18
CA GLY A 532 -9.03 -13.90 1.68
C GLY A 532 -9.69 -13.32 0.42
N THR A 533 -10.93 -13.72 0.18
CA THR A 533 -11.78 -13.32 -0.95
C THR A 533 -12.11 -11.81 -0.93
N ASN A 534 -12.59 -11.27 -2.06
CA ASN A 534 -12.99 -9.85 -2.12
C ASN A 534 -14.11 -9.51 -1.12
N GLU A 535 -15.01 -10.46 -0.83
CA GLU A 535 -16.05 -10.30 0.20
C GLU A 535 -15.45 -10.23 1.62
N GLU A 536 -14.48 -11.10 1.93
CA GLU A 536 -13.79 -11.09 3.22
C GLU A 536 -12.94 -9.84 3.41
N LYS A 537 -12.29 -9.35 2.34
CA LYS A 537 -11.57 -8.07 2.34
C LYS A 537 -12.52 -6.91 2.57
N HIS A 538 -13.66 -6.88 1.89
CA HIS A 538 -14.68 -5.85 2.11
C HIS A 538 -15.22 -5.89 3.55
N LYS A 539 -15.46 -7.09 4.09
CA LYS A 539 -15.83 -7.28 5.48
C LYS A 539 -14.75 -6.76 6.43
N ALA A 540 -13.48 -7.03 6.18
CA ALA A 540 -12.37 -6.53 6.97
C ALA A 540 -12.28 -4.99 6.92
N ASP A 541 -12.46 -4.40 5.74
CA ASP A 541 -12.50 -2.95 5.55
C ASP A 541 -13.65 -2.32 6.37
N LEU A 542 -14.84 -2.92 6.36
CA LEU A 542 -15.99 -2.50 7.18
C LEU A 542 -15.74 -2.62 8.69
N GLN A 543 -15.06 -3.67 9.15
CA GLN A 543 -14.71 -3.82 10.57
C GLN A 543 -13.67 -2.79 10.99
N LYS A 544 -12.66 -2.53 10.15
CA LYS A 544 -11.63 -1.54 10.42
C LYS A 544 -12.22 -0.14 10.65
N VAL A 545 -13.21 0.27 9.87
CA VAL A 545 -13.88 1.59 10.02
C VAL A 545 -14.40 1.81 11.45
N ARG A 546 -14.92 0.75 12.11
CA ARG A 546 -15.46 0.83 13.48
C ARG A 546 -14.38 0.98 14.56
N LEU A 547 -13.14 0.69 14.21
CA LEU A 547 -11.98 0.74 15.10
C LEU A 547 -11.15 2.00 14.88
N CYS A 548 -11.35 2.72 13.78
CA CYS A 548 -10.64 3.95 13.46
C CYS A 548 -10.87 5.04 14.52
N HIS A 549 -9.85 5.87 14.69
CA HIS A 549 -9.86 7.06 15.52
C HIS A 549 -9.75 8.30 14.61
N GLN A 550 -10.44 9.39 14.98
CA GLN A 550 -10.49 10.62 14.18
C GLN A 550 -9.13 11.34 14.05
N ASP A 551 -8.23 11.13 15.02
CA ASP A 551 -6.91 11.76 15.04
C ASP A 551 -5.85 10.99 14.26
N GLY A 552 -6.17 9.80 13.74
CA GLY A 552 -5.32 9.08 12.80
C GLY A 552 -4.94 7.65 13.21
N ASP A 553 -3.95 7.11 12.50
CA ASP A 553 -3.64 5.68 12.51
C ASP A 553 -2.97 5.24 13.81
N LEU A 554 -2.04 6.02 14.38
CA LEU A 554 -1.41 5.65 15.64
C LEU A 554 -2.41 5.63 16.81
N PHE A 555 -3.35 6.58 16.84
CA PHE A 555 -4.46 6.57 17.79
C PHE A 555 -5.39 5.37 17.56
N THR A 556 -5.65 5.03 16.30
CA THR A 556 -6.41 3.84 15.93
C THR A 556 -5.75 2.57 16.49
N LEU A 557 -4.43 2.41 16.30
CA LEU A 557 -3.68 1.26 16.78
C LEU A 557 -3.64 1.18 18.32
N LEU A 558 -3.46 2.32 19.00
CA LEU A 558 -3.49 2.40 20.46
C LEU A 558 -4.87 2.02 21.01
N ALA A 559 -5.94 2.50 20.38
CA ALA A 559 -7.32 2.15 20.75
C ALA A 559 -7.62 0.66 20.53
N VAL A 560 -7.13 0.07 19.42
CA VAL A 560 -7.27 -1.36 19.14
C VAL A 560 -6.57 -2.20 20.22
N TYR A 561 -5.36 -1.82 20.63
CA TYR A 561 -4.65 -2.54 21.69
C TYR A 561 -5.38 -2.46 23.03
N LYS A 562 -5.88 -1.27 23.40
CA LYS A 562 -6.67 -1.09 24.63
C LYS A 562 -7.91 -2.00 24.64
N LYS A 563 -8.71 -1.99 23.56
CA LYS A 563 -9.89 -2.86 23.42
C LYS A 563 -9.55 -4.36 23.48
N TRP A 564 -8.40 -4.75 22.92
CA TRP A 564 -7.91 -6.13 22.97
C TRP A 564 -7.47 -6.55 24.38
N GLU A 565 -6.84 -5.64 25.13
CA GLU A 565 -6.43 -5.86 26.52
C GLU A 565 -7.65 -6.02 27.45
N ASP A 566 -8.64 -5.13 27.29
CA ASP A 566 -9.88 -5.07 28.08
C ASP A 566 -10.87 -6.22 27.81
N GLY A 567 -10.70 -6.94 26.69
CA GLY A 567 -11.61 -8.00 26.26
C GLY A 567 -11.70 -9.17 27.24
N ASN A 568 -12.77 -9.21 28.05
CA ASN A 568 -13.11 -10.35 28.91
C ASN A 568 -13.62 -11.52 28.05
N GLY A 569 -12.71 -12.34 27.53
CA GLY A 569 -13.04 -13.53 26.72
C GLY A 569 -11.86 -14.09 25.95
N ASN A 570 -12.16 -14.93 24.94
CA ASN A 570 -11.12 -15.47 24.07
C ASN A 570 -10.59 -14.39 23.12
N ARG A 571 -9.43 -13.79 23.48
CA ARG A 571 -8.74 -12.74 22.71
C ARG A 571 -8.49 -13.12 21.24
N ASN A 572 -8.26 -14.39 20.93
CA ASN A 572 -8.08 -14.84 19.55
C ASN A 572 -9.38 -14.76 18.76
N MET A 573 -10.51 -15.11 19.39
CA MET A 573 -11.83 -14.99 18.78
C MET A 573 -12.20 -13.52 18.53
N TRP A 574 -11.88 -12.62 19.46
CA TRP A 574 -12.06 -11.18 19.26
C TRP A 574 -11.22 -10.68 18.07
N CYS A 575 -9.97 -11.11 17.95
CA CYS A 575 -9.11 -10.75 16.82
C CYS A 575 -9.71 -11.22 15.49
N TRP A 576 -10.18 -12.47 15.42
CA TRP A 576 -10.80 -13.01 14.21
C TRP A 576 -12.08 -12.25 13.82
N GLN A 577 -12.95 -11.93 14.79
CA GLN A 577 -14.19 -11.18 14.55
C GLN A 577 -13.97 -9.76 14.05
N ASN A 578 -12.84 -9.14 14.43
CA ASN A 578 -12.49 -7.76 14.10
C ASN A 578 -11.45 -7.63 12.97
N SER A 579 -11.11 -8.74 12.29
CA SER A 579 -10.07 -8.77 11.26
C SER A 579 -8.72 -8.21 11.74
N ILE A 580 -8.31 -8.60 12.95
CA ILE A 580 -7.03 -8.25 13.58
C ILE A 580 -6.12 -9.48 13.61
N ASN A 581 -4.82 -9.28 13.41
CA ASN A 581 -3.83 -10.33 13.48
C ASN A 581 -3.50 -10.69 14.94
N ALA A 582 -4.03 -11.82 15.43
CA ALA A 582 -3.80 -12.30 16.78
C ALA A 582 -2.32 -12.61 17.08
N LYS A 583 -1.51 -12.97 16.08
CA LYS A 583 -0.06 -13.15 16.26
C LYS A 583 0.62 -11.81 16.49
N THR A 584 0.30 -10.80 15.68
CA THR A 584 0.85 -9.45 15.83
C THR A 584 0.49 -8.86 17.20
N MET A 585 -0.73 -9.04 17.69
CA MET A 585 -1.12 -8.54 19.01
C MET A 585 -0.33 -9.19 20.16
N ARG A 586 -0.09 -10.51 20.09
CA ARG A 586 0.78 -11.20 21.05
C ARG A 586 2.23 -10.70 20.98
N LYS A 587 2.74 -10.46 19.77
CA LYS A 587 4.06 -9.86 19.58
C LYS A 587 4.15 -8.45 20.18
N CYS A 588 3.12 -7.61 20.02
CA CYS A 588 3.06 -6.32 20.69
C CYS A 588 3.12 -6.48 22.21
N GLN A 589 2.38 -7.44 22.78
CA GLN A 589 2.42 -7.73 24.22
C GLN A 589 3.81 -8.18 24.69
N GLU A 590 4.49 -9.06 23.95
CA GLU A 590 5.87 -9.47 24.21
C GLU A 590 6.82 -8.27 24.17
N THR A 591 6.69 -7.41 23.15
CA THR A 591 7.49 -6.19 23.00
C THR A 591 7.26 -5.24 24.19
N ILE A 592 6.02 -5.09 24.66
CA ILE A 592 5.70 -4.26 25.83
C ILE A 592 6.40 -4.81 27.08
N SER A 593 6.33 -6.12 27.33
CA SER A 593 7.02 -6.73 28.46
C SER A 593 8.55 -6.59 28.38
N GLU A 594 9.13 -6.70 27.18
CA GLU A 594 10.56 -6.44 26.96
C GLU A 594 10.92 -4.98 27.27
N LEU A 595 10.13 -4.01 26.78
CA LEU A 595 10.34 -2.58 27.02
C LEU A 595 10.16 -2.21 28.50
N GLU A 596 9.16 -2.76 29.19
CA GLU A 596 8.94 -2.57 30.63
C GLU A 596 10.11 -3.10 31.46
N ASN A 597 10.61 -4.30 31.12
CA ASN A 597 11.78 -4.88 31.76
C ASN A 597 13.03 -4.03 31.50
N CYS A 598 13.24 -3.57 30.26
CA CYS A 598 14.35 -2.69 29.91
C CYS A 598 14.32 -1.38 30.72
N LEU A 599 13.16 -0.71 30.77
CA LEU A 599 12.97 0.51 31.57
C LEU A 599 13.25 0.28 33.06
N LYS A 600 12.83 -0.87 33.60
CA LYS A 600 13.06 -1.23 34.99
C LYS A 600 14.53 -1.50 35.29
N HIS A 601 15.23 -2.23 34.44
CA HIS A 601 16.61 -2.63 34.69
C HIS A 601 17.64 -1.56 34.33
N GLU A 602 17.46 -0.85 33.22
CA GLU A 602 18.43 0.13 32.73
C GLU A 602 18.20 1.53 33.33
N LEU A 603 16.94 1.92 33.52
CA LEU A 603 16.56 3.26 33.96
C LEU A 603 15.93 3.32 35.36
N ASN A 604 15.70 2.17 36.00
CA ASN A 604 15.00 2.05 37.28
C ASN A 604 13.58 2.68 37.26
N ILE A 605 12.89 2.56 36.13
CA ILE A 605 11.56 3.11 35.91
C ILE A 605 10.53 1.99 35.95
N ILE A 606 9.49 2.13 36.79
CA ILE A 606 8.36 1.19 36.87
C ILE A 606 7.15 1.77 36.12
N VAL A 607 6.62 0.99 35.18
CA VAL A 607 5.46 1.37 34.37
C VAL A 607 4.17 1.01 35.13
N PRO A 608 3.20 1.93 35.26
CA PRO A 608 1.92 1.64 35.91
C PRO A 608 1.03 0.75 35.04
N SER A 609 0.13 0.00 35.68
CA SER A 609 -0.81 -0.91 35.00
C SER A 609 -2.09 -0.24 34.47
N TYR A 610 -2.40 0.98 34.94
CA TYR A 610 -3.60 1.72 34.58
C TYR A 610 -3.42 2.60 33.32
N TRP A 611 -4.53 2.90 32.65
CA TRP A 611 -4.60 3.85 31.53
C TRP A 611 -5.02 5.23 32.02
N CYS A 612 -4.33 6.26 31.55
CA CYS A 612 -4.73 7.67 31.67
C CYS A 612 -5.56 8.12 30.46
N TRP A 613 -5.25 7.61 29.28
CA TRP A 613 -5.90 7.98 28.03
C TRP A 613 -7.17 7.15 27.75
N ASN A 614 -8.20 7.79 27.21
CA ASN A 614 -9.43 7.14 26.79
C ASN A 614 -9.83 7.53 25.35
N PRO A 615 -9.86 6.60 24.39
CA PRO A 615 -10.21 6.89 23.00
C PRO A 615 -11.66 7.36 22.79
N GLU A 616 -12.56 7.12 23.76
CA GLU A 616 -13.98 7.45 23.60
C GLU A 616 -14.30 8.90 24.00
N VAL A 617 -13.37 9.58 24.69
CA VAL A 617 -13.58 10.92 25.23
C VAL A 617 -12.42 11.82 24.81
N PRO A 618 -12.66 12.82 23.95
CA PRO A 618 -11.65 13.82 23.61
C PRO A 618 -11.13 14.50 24.88
N SER A 619 -9.82 14.53 25.05
CA SER A 619 -9.15 14.92 26.28
C SER A 619 -7.86 15.69 26.02
N MET A 620 -7.30 16.30 27.06
CA MET A 620 -5.96 16.92 26.98
C MET A 620 -4.86 15.90 26.67
N HIS A 621 -5.09 14.61 26.96
CA HIS A 621 -4.15 13.55 26.63
C HIS A 621 -4.00 13.36 25.11
N ASP A 622 -5.06 13.58 24.32
CA ASP A 622 -4.98 13.51 22.85
C ASP A 622 -4.02 14.57 22.30
N LYS A 623 -4.11 15.80 22.83
CA LYS A 623 -3.20 16.91 22.48
C LYS A 623 -1.75 16.60 22.86
N LEU A 624 -1.55 16.03 24.05
CA LEU A 624 -0.22 15.63 24.52
C LEU A 624 0.37 14.53 23.62
N LEU A 625 -0.41 13.49 23.31
CA LEU A 625 0.02 12.40 22.42
C LEU A 625 0.36 12.91 21.02
N LYS A 626 -0.46 13.78 20.42
CA LYS A 626 -0.14 14.41 19.12
C LYS A 626 1.18 15.18 19.17
N ARG A 627 1.41 15.96 20.22
CA ARG A 627 2.66 16.71 20.40
C ARG A 627 3.87 15.79 20.54
N ILE A 628 3.74 14.71 21.31
CA ILE A 628 4.79 13.71 21.51
C ILE A 628 5.11 12.99 20.20
N ILE A 629 4.10 12.51 19.48
CA ILE A 629 4.24 11.86 18.17
C ILE A 629 4.92 12.82 17.17
N LEU A 630 4.53 14.10 17.15
CA LEU A 630 5.17 15.12 16.32
C LEU A 630 6.65 15.27 16.69
N SER A 631 6.97 15.35 17.97
CA SER A 631 8.34 15.59 18.45
C SER A 631 9.30 14.42 18.16
N SER A 632 8.79 13.20 17.97
CA SER A 632 9.58 12.03 17.60
C SER A 632 9.66 11.81 16.08
N LEU A 633 8.72 12.36 15.32
CA LEU A 633 8.60 12.23 13.86
C LEU A 633 8.78 13.57 13.12
N THR A 634 9.63 14.45 13.66
CA THR A 634 9.81 15.82 13.12
C THR A 634 10.23 15.85 11.64
N GLY A 635 11.04 14.87 11.20
CA GLY A 635 11.45 14.72 9.80
C GLY A 635 10.36 14.19 8.85
N ASN A 636 9.26 13.71 9.41
CA ASN A 636 8.15 13.07 8.71
C ASN A 636 6.86 13.90 8.84
N LEU A 637 7.00 15.22 8.72
CA LEU A 637 5.88 16.16 8.73
C LEU A 637 5.46 16.49 7.29
N ALA A 638 4.16 16.56 7.06
CA ALA A 638 3.59 16.92 5.76
C ALA A 638 2.42 17.91 5.92
N MET A 639 2.30 18.82 4.95
CA MET A 639 1.28 19.87 4.91
C MET A 639 0.28 19.60 3.79
N PHE A 640 -1.02 19.71 4.06
CA PHE A 640 -2.04 19.57 3.02
C PHE A 640 -1.97 20.74 2.04
N LEU A 641 -1.85 20.44 0.74
CA LEU A 641 -1.71 21.46 -0.31
C LEU A 641 -3.02 22.21 -0.61
N GLY A 642 -4.14 21.82 -0.01
CA GLY A 642 -5.44 22.45 -0.19
C GLY A 642 -6.35 21.74 -1.21
N HIS A 643 -5.86 20.71 -1.90
CA HIS A 643 -6.64 19.96 -2.88
C HIS A 643 -6.24 18.48 -2.93
N GLU A 644 -7.23 17.57 -3.00
CA GLU A 644 -7.02 16.11 -2.91
C GLU A 644 -6.08 15.57 -3.98
N LYS A 645 -6.20 16.06 -5.21
CA LYS A 645 -5.34 15.66 -6.34
C LYS A 645 -3.84 15.77 -6.05
N PHE A 646 -3.44 16.78 -5.29
CA PHE A 646 -2.03 17.04 -4.97
C PHE A 646 -1.65 16.50 -3.58
N GLY A 647 -2.63 16.14 -2.75
CA GLY A 647 -2.40 15.55 -1.44
C GLY A 647 -1.64 16.46 -0.49
N TYR A 648 -0.56 15.92 0.08
CA TYR A 648 0.26 16.54 1.11
C TYR A 648 1.68 16.76 0.61
N GLN A 649 2.27 17.90 0.92
CA GLN A 649 3.67 18.22 0.65
C GLN A 649 4.52 17.79 1.85
N VAL A 650 5.45 16.86 1.63
CA VAL A 650 6.40 16.40 2.65
C VAL A 650 7.49 17.45 2.82
N ILE A 651 7.69 17.96 4.04
CA ILE A 651 8.58 19.10 4.28
C ILE A 651 10.04 18.79 3.96
N SER A 652 10.50 17.58 4.31
CA SER A 652 11.91 17.20 4.17
C SER A 652 12.36 16.96 2.73
N THR A 653 11.43 16.58 1.84
CA THR A 653 11.72 16.24 0.44
C THR A 653 11.07 17.18 -0.57
N ASP A 654 10.18 18.06 -0.11
CA ASP A 654 9.35 18.94 -0.95
C ASP A 654 8.43 18.19 -1.94
N GLN A 655 8.19 16.89 -1.71
CA GLN A 655 7.40 16.04 -2.60
C GLN A 655 5.92 16.04 -2.23
N ALA A 656 5.06 16.11 -3.25
CA ALA A 656 3.62 15.94 -3.11
C ALA A 656 3.24 14.45 -3.08
N VAL A 657 2.60 14.01 -2.00
CA VAL A 657 2.29 12.61 -1.70
C VAL A 657 0.86 12.50 -1.14
N ASN A 658 0.12 11.49 -1.59
CA ASN A 658 -1.25 11.26 -1.11
C ASN A 658 -1.29 10.40 0.15
N LEU A 659 -2.38 10.50 0.92
CA LEU A 659 -2.63 9.56 2.00
C LEU A 659 -2.87 8.17 1.43
N HIS A 660 -2.31 7.14 2.07
CA HIS A 660 -2.62 5.77 1.69
C HIS A 660 -4.13 5.49 1.87
N PRO A 661 -4.80 4.73 0.99
CA PRO A 661 -6.25 4.47 1.07
C PRO A 661 -6.71 3.80 2.37
N SER A 662 -5.78 3.16 3.09
CA SER A 662 -6.06 2.53 4.39
C SER A 662 -6.00 3.50 5.58
N CYS A 663 -5.67 4.78 5.37
CA CYS A 663 -5.57 5.78 6.42
C CYS A 663 -6.94 6.06 7.05
N SER A 664 -7.00 6.02 8.38
CA SER A 664 -8.20 6.28 9.17
C SER A 664 -8.80 7.66 8.95
N LEU A 665 -7.99 8.70 8.68
CA LEU A 665 -8.47 10.07 8.43
C LEU A 665 -9.44 10.15 7.24
N LEU A 666 -9.20 9.33 6.20
CA LEU A 666 -10.07 9.27 5.02
C LEU A 666 -11.47 8.77 5.35
N ASN A 667 -11.62 7.87 6.33
CA ASN A 667 -12.92 7.35 6.75
C ASN A 667 -13.80 8.42 7.40
N TYR A 668 -13.18 9.45 7.98
CA TYR A 668 -13.89 10.59 8.59
C TYR A 668 -14.07 11.77 7.61
N GLY A 669 -13.59 11.66 6.37
CA GLY A 669 -13.52 12.79 5.44
C GLY A 669 -12.65 13.94 5.95
N SER A 670 -11.81 13.68 6.96
CA SER A 670 -10.95 14.67 7.60
C SER A 670 -9.69 14.87 6.78
N LYS A 671 -9.32 16.12 6.53
CA LYS A 671 -8.08 16.52 5.87
C LYS A 671 -7.37 17.54 6.75
N PRO A 672 -6.69 17.07 7.81
CA PRO A 672 -5.94 17.95 8.68
C PRO A 672 -4.93 18.75 7.86
N GLU A 673 -4.73 20.01 8.24
CA GLU A 673 -3.75 20.84 7.54
C GLU A 673 -2.34 20.29 7.67
N TRP A 674 -2.04 19.69 8.82
CA TRP A 674 -0.74 19.12 9.13
C TRP A 674 -0.90 17.69 9.60
N VAL A 675 -0.03 16.82 9.09
CA VAL A 675 0.01 15.41 9.48
C VAL A 675 1.45 14.95 9.65
N VAL A 676 1.66 14.02 10.57
CA VAL A 676 2.89 13.24 10.68
C VAL A 676 2.64 11.82 10.22
N PHE A 677 3.64 11.21 9.60
CA PHE A 677 3.59 9.86 9.04
C PHE A 677 4.79 9.03 9.48
N THR A 678 4.69 7.70 9.46
CA THR A 678 5.84 6.85 9.87
C THR A 678 6.75 6.51 8.70
N GLU A 679 6.17 6.28 7.52
CA GLU A 679 6.88 5.86 6.31
C GLU A 679 6.19 6.34 5.03
N ILE A 680 6.97 6.45 3.95
CA ILE A 680 6.47 6.68 2.59
C ILE A 680 6.53 5.36 1.83
N LEU A 681 5.37 4.87 1.40
CA LEU A 681 5.26 3.66 0.62
C LEU A 681 5.28 4.01 -0.87
N SER A 682 6.36 3.64 -1.55
CA SER A 682 6.51 3.83 -3.00
C SER A 682 6.12 2.55 -3.75
N ILE A 683 4.91 2.52 -4.29
CA ILE A 683 4.44 1.53 -5.30
C ILE A 683 4.37 2.29 -6.65
N PRO A 684 3.55 2.00 -7.70
CA PRO A 684 3.56 2.87 -8.90
C PRO A 684 3.19 4.33 -8.57
N ASN A 685 2.55 4.56 -7.42
CA ASN A 685 2.39 5.87 -6.78
C ASN A 685 3.00 5.85 -5.37
N GLN A 686 3.31 7.04 -4.85
CA GLN A 686 3.78 7.22 -3.47
C GLN A 686 2.62 7.54 -2.52
N TYR A 687 2.66 6.96 -1.32
CA TYR A 687 1.66 7.18 -0.28
C TYR A 687 2.27 7.40 1.10
N LEU A 688 1.67 8.29 1.88
CA LEU A 688 1.95 8.43 3.32
C LEU A 688 1.22 7.33 4.09
N VAL A 689 1.95 6.62 4.96
CA VAL A 689 1.43 5.48 5.74
C VAL A 689 1.55 5.76 7.24
N CYS A 690 0.57 5.24 8.00
CA CYS A 690 0.41 5.42 9.44
C CYS A 690 0.39 6.91 9.82
N VAL A 691 -0.65 7.59 9.36
CA VAL A 691 -0.73 9.05 9.40
C VAL A 691 -1.53 9.51 10.62
N THR A 692 -1.02 10.51 11.32
CA THR A 692 -1.65 11.13 12.51
C THR A 692 -1.79 12.64 12.31
N ALA A 693 -2.97 13.18 12.64
CA ALA A 693 -3.25 14.60 12.57
C ALA A 693 -2.41 15.38 13.60
N VAL A 694 -1.94 16.56 13.20
CA VAL A 694 -1.16 17.45 14.06
C VAL A 694 -1.93 18.75 14.28
N ASP A 695 -2.01 19.17 15.54
CA ASP A 695 -2.63 20.44 15.90
C ASP A 695 -1.64 21.60 15.66
N HIS A 696 -2.14 22.75 15.18
CA HIS A 696 -1.30 23.88 14.74
C HIS A 696 -0.41 24.42 15.86
N ASP A 697 -0.92 24.45 17.08
CA ASP A 697 -0.22 24.86 18.31
C ASP A 697 0.97 23.95 18.65
N ALA A 698 0.92 22.66 18.30
CA ALA A 698 2.02 21.73 18.54
C ALA A 698 3.22 22.00 17.62
N LEU A 699 3.01 22.55 16.41
CA LEU A 699 4.06 22.79 15.42
C LEU A 699 5.13 23.76 15.92
N TYR A 700 4.73 24.77 16.69
CA TYR A 700 5.63 25.78 17.23
C TYR A 700 6.63 25.25 18.26
N SER A 701 6.40 24.04 18.78
CA SER A 701 7.38 23.38 19.65
C SER A 701 8.55 22.76 18.87
N VAL A 702 8.41 22.56 17.57
CA VAL A 702 9.40 21.88 16.71
C VAL A 702 9.98 22.81 15.66
N HIS A 703 9.16 23.66 15.05
CA HIS A 703 9.57 24.55 13.97
C HIS A 703 9.27 26.01 14.30
N SER A 704 10.09 26.92 13.77
CA SER A 704 9.89 28.37 13.96
C SER A 704 8.63 28.86 13.25
N MET A 705 7.97 29.88 13.84
CA MET A 705 6.83 30.58 13.24
C MET A 705 7.10 31.00 11.79
N SER A 706 8.32 31.50 11.52
CA SER A 706 8.74 31.97 10.19
C SER A 706 8.80 30.84 9.18
N PHE A 707 9.26 29.66 9.57
CA PHE A 707 9.34 28.49 8.70
C PHE A 707 7.94 28.00 8.31
N ILE A 708 7.03 27.91 9.29
CA ILE A 708 5.64 27.51 9.05
C ILE A 708 4.93 28.50 8.11
N HIS A 709 5.08 29.81 8.35
CA HIS A 709 4.51 30.84 7.46
C HIS A 709 5.08 30.81 6.04
N GLN A 710 6.33 30.39 5.84
CA GLN A 710 6.91 30.21 4.51
C GLN A 710 6.28 29.01 3.79
N LEU A 711 6.05 27.90 4.49
CA LEU A 711 5.39 26.73 3.93
C LEU A 711 3.93 27.01 3.56
N GLU A 712 3.17 27.68 4.43
CA GLU A 712 1.77 28.04 4.18
C GLU A 712 1.58 28.93 2.93
N LYS A 713 2.61 29.65 2.48
CA LYS A 713 2.57 30.39 1.19
C LYS A 713 2.43 29.48 -0.03
N HIS A 714 2.87 28.22 0.06
CA HIS A 714 2.81 27.24 -1.01
C HIS A 714 1.45 26.52 -1.08
N LYS A 715 0.60 26.70 -0.06
CA LYS A 715 -0.76 26.14 0.01
C LYS A 715 -1.68 26.79 -1.04
N LEU A 716 -2.50 25.98 -1.70
CA LEU A 716 -3.53 26.47 -2.60
C LEU A 716 -4.66 27.12 -1.79
N GLN A 717 -5.02 28.33 -2.19
CA GLN A 717 -6.19 29.05 -1.73
C GLN A 717 -7.41 28.65 -2.56
N ILE A 718 -8.57 28.69 -1.90
CA ILE A 718 -9.86 28.38 -2.50
C ILE A 718 -10.63 29.68 -2.67
N LYS A 719 -11.11 29.95 -3.89
CA LYS A 719 -12.02 31.07 -4.17
C LYS A 719 -13.24 30.56 -4.92
N VAL A 720 -14.44 30.90 -4.44
CA VAL A 720 -15.71 30.41 -5.00
C VAL A 720 -16.41 31.54 -5.74
N ILE A 721 -16.83 31.27 -6.98
CA ILE A 721 -17.72 32.13 -7.76
C ILE A 721 -19.12 31.53 -7.69
N SER A 722 -20.05 32.24 -7.06
CA SER A 722 -21.44 31.81 -6.85
C SER A 722 -22.43 32.68 -7.65
N GLY A 723 -23.71 32.30 -7.63
CA GLY A 723 -24.78 33.03 -8.32
C GLY A 723 -24.85 32.78 -9.84
N LEU A 724 -24.25 31.70 -10.32
CA LEU A 724 -24.21 31.36 -11.75
C LEU A 724 -25.46 30.56 -12.14
N GLY A 725 -25.94 30.73 -13.38
CA GLY A 725 -27.04 29.92 -13.91
C GLY A 725 -26.55 28.57 -14.43
N HIS A 726 -27.35 27.50 -14.28
CA HIS A 726 -26.99 26.15 -14.77
C HIS A 726 -26.62 26.11 -16.27
N ASN A 727 -27.33 26.89 -17.11
CA ASN A 727 -27.02 26.98 -18.55
C ASN A 727 -25.69 27.69 -18.84
N LEU A 728 -25.33 28.68 -18.02
CA LEU A 728 -24.05 29.37 -18.12
C LEU A 728 -22.90 28.43 -17.77
N LEU A 729 -23.03 27.67 -16.69
CA LEU A 729 -22.02 26.68 -16.28
C LEU A 729 -21.81 25.60 -17.35
N ARG A 730 -22.89 25.10 -17.96
CA ARG A 730 -22.79 24.11 -19.04
C ARG A 730 -22.06 24.67 -20.27
N ARG A 731 -22.27 25.94 -20.62
CA ARG A 731 -21.50 26.61 -21.68
C ARG A 731 -20.05 26.81 -21.30
N PHE A 732 -19.79 27.26 -20.07
CA PHE A 732 -18.44 27.44 -19.55
C PHE A 732 -17.63 26.14 -19.58
N CYS A 733 -18.21 25.00 -19.18
CA CYS A 733 -17.59 23.67 -19.34
C CYS A 733 -17.28 23.34 -20.81
N GLY A 734 -18.21 23.69 -21.70
CA GLY A 734 -18.24 23.18 -23.06
C GLY A 734 -18.64 21.70 -23.13
N LYS A 735 -18.70 21.16 -24.36
CA LYS A 735 -18.99 19.73 -24.57
C LYS A 735 -17.85 18.90 -23.97
N TYR A 736 -18.19 17.90 -23.14
CA TYR A 736 -17.23 17.03 -22.45
C TYR A 736 -16.15 17.76 -21.63
N GLY A 737 -16.39 19.01 -21.20
CA GLY A 737 -15.42 19.77 -20.41
C GLY A 737 -14.28 20.42 -21.22
N GLN A 738 -14.32 20.36 -22.56
CA GLN A 738 -13.22 20.85 -23.41
C GLN A 738 -12.87 22.33 -23.19
N ASN A 739 -13.88 23.19 -22.99
CA ASN A 739 -13.63 24.61 -22.79
C ASN A 739 -13.04 24.89 -21.40
N GLN A 740 -13.49 24.16 -20.38
CA GLN A 740 -12.89 24.18 -19.04
C GLN A 740 -11.42 23.74 -19.09
N HIS A 741 -11.11 22.63 -19.78
CA HIS A 741 -9.73 22.16 -19.94
C HIS A 741 -8.84 23.19 -20.64
N ARG A 742 -9.33 23.83 -21.72
CA ARG A 742 -8.59 24.87 -22.42
C ARG A 742 -8.28 26.07 -21.50
N ILE A 743 -9.25 26.50 -20.70
CA ILE A 743 -9.07 27.59 -19.73
C ILE A 743 -8.04 27.19 -18.68
N ILE A 744 -8.12 25.96 -18.13
CA ILE A 744 -7.15 25.46 -17.16
C ILE A 744 -5.75 25.40 -17.77
N SER A 745 -5.58 24.91 -19.00
CA SER A 745 -4.27 24.89 -19.67
C SER A 745 -3.70 26.29 -19.86
N HIS A 746 -4.53 27.24 -20.32
CA HIS A 746 -4.11 28.63 -20.46
C HIS A 746 -3.71 29.25 -19.10
N LEU A 747 -4.48 29.00 -18.04
CA LEU A 747 -4.16 29.48 -16.69
C LEU A 747 -2.82 28.92 -16.18
N LYS A 748 -2.54 27.65 -16.43
CA LYS A 748 -1.28 27.00 -16.04
C LYS A 748 -0.08 27.59 -16.78
N GLU A 749 -0.21 27.84 -18.08
CA GLU A 749 0.82 28.48 -18.89
C GLU A 749 1.07 29.93 -18.44
N GLU A 750 0.00 30.69 -18.23
CA GLU A 750 0.04 32.10 -17.82
C GLU A 750 0.60 32.34 -16.43
N CYS A 751 0.36 31.43 -15.50
CA CYS A 751 0.83 31.55 -14.11
C CYS A 751 2.09 30.72 -13.84
N ARG A 752 2.50 29.85 -14.79
CA ARG A 752 3.59 28.88 -14.63
C ARG A 752 3.43 27.99 -13.38
N ASP A 753 2.19 27.64 -13.05
CA ASP A 753 1.86 26.78 -11.92
C ASP A 753 0.90 25.66 -12.36
N ASP A 754 1.42 24.44 -12.43
CA ASP A 754 0.67 23.24 -12.82
C ASP A 754 -0.39 22.81 -11.80
N ARG A 755 -0.38 23.39 -10.59
CA ARG A 755 -1.30 23.06 -9.51
C ARG A 755 -2.63 23.80 -9.62
N ILE A 756 -2.74 24.78 -10.52
CA ILE A 756 -3.99 25.53 -10.73
C ILE A 756 -5.09 24.58 -11.20
N THR A 757 -6.21 24.61 -10.48
CA THR A 757 -7.38 23.77 -10.76
C THR A 757 -8.65 24.60 -10.70
N VAL A 758 -9.58 24.33 -11.62
CA VAL A 758 -10.90 24.96 -11.67
C VAL A 758 -11.94 23.84 -11.67
N GLU A 759 -12.74 23.76 -10.61
CA GLU A 759 -13.79 22.76 -10.45
C GLU A 759 -15.17 23.40 -10.54
N ILE A 760 -16.15 22.63 -11.00
CA ILE A 760 -17.50 23.15 -11.24
C ILE A 760 -18.48 22.31 -10.45
N ASN A 761 -19.16 22.97 -9.50
CA ASN A 761 -20.17 22.37 -8.67
C ASN A 761 -21.56 22.70 -9.23
N PHE A 762 -22.09 21.79 -10.05
CA PHE A 762 -23.43 21.92 -10.63
C PHE A 762 -24.57 21.88 -9.61
N LYS A 763 -24.36 21.29 -8.42
CA LYS A 763 -25.41 21.21 -7.39
C LYS A 763 -25.67 22.58 -6.78
N ASN A 764 -24.60 23.33 -6.51
CA ASN A 764 -24.68 24.66 -5.90
C ASN A 764 -24.65 25.80 -6.93
N ASN A 765 -24.43 25.47 -8.21
CA ASN A 765 -24.13 26.39 -9.29
C ASN A 765 -22.91 27.30 -9.01
N GLU A 766 -21.79 26.67 -8.62
CA GLU A 766 -20.56 27.36 -8.24
C GLU A 766 -19.38 26.93 -9.11
N VAL A 767 -18.44 27.85 -9.32
CA VAL A 767 -17.10 27.54 -9.86
C VAL A 767 -16.09 27.75 -8.74
N VAL A 768 -15.33 26.71 -8.42
CA VAL A 768 -14.35 26.68 -7.33
C VAL A 768 -12.94 26.74 -7.94
N LEU A 769 -12.17 27.75 -7.53
CA LEU A 769 -10.83 28.01 -8.02
C LEU A 769 -9.82 27.60 -6.95
N PHE A 770 -8.78 26.89 -7.38
CA PHE A 770 -7.64 26.50 -6.56
C PHE A 770 -6.36 27.05 -7.19
N ALA A 771 -5.69 27.95 -6.48
CA ALA A 771 -4.42 28.55 -6.92
C ALA A 771 -3.62 29.06 -5.73
N THR A 772 -2.33 29.34 -5.89
CA THR A 772 -1.52 29.94 -4.81
C THR A 772 -2.05 31.32 -4.43
N ARG A 773 -1.65 31.81 -3.25
CA ARG A 773 -1.97 33.19 -2.82
C ARG A 773 -1.50 34.26 -3.82
N GLN A 774 -0.44 34.00 -4.58
CA GLN A 774 0.09 34.95 -5.56
C GLN A 774 -0.77 34.99 -6.83
N ASP A 775 -1.31 33.84 -7.26
CA ASP A 775 -2.01 33.71 -8.54
C ASP A 775 -3.53 33.79 -8.42
N ILE A 776 -4.12 33.58 -7.25
CA ILE A 776 -5.58 33.43 -7.08
C ILE A 776 -6.39 34.61 -7.63
N GLU A 777 -5.89 35.84 -7.51
CA GLU A 777 -6.56 37.02 -8.06
C GLU A 777 -6.45 37.08 -9.59
N LYS A 778 -5.29 36.71 -10.15
CA LYS A 778 -5.10 36.60 -11.61
C LYS A 778 -6.02 35.52 -12.19
N VAL A 779 -6.05 34.34 -11.55
CA VAL A 779 -6.93 33.22 -11.94
C VAL A 779 -8.40 33.62 -11.86
N PHE A 780 -8.82 34.29 -10.79
CA PHE A 780 -10.18 34.79 -10.64
C PHE A 780 -10.57 35.76 -11.75
N CYS A 781 -9.73 36.74 -12.08
CA CYS A 781 -10.00 37.68 -13.16
C CYS A 781 -10.18 37.00 -14.52
N ILE A 782 -9.32 36.04 -14.86
CA ILE A 782 -9.39 35.31 -16.13
C ILE A 782 -10.66 34.45 -16.20
N VAL A 783 -10.95 33.69 -15.14
CA VAL A 783 -12.13 32.82 -15.11
C VAL A 783 -13.43 33.63 -15.09
N ASN A 784 -13.48 34.70 -14.29
CA ASN A 784 -14.65 35.58 -14.25
C ASN A 784 -14.87 36.29 -15.60
N GLY A 785 -13.80 36.77 -16.26
CA GLY A 785 -13.90 37.33 -17.61
C GLY A 785 -14.41 36.32 -18.64
N ALA A 786 -13.98 35.06 -18.56
CA ALA A 786 -14.51 33.99 -19.40
C ALA A 786 -15.99 33.71 -19.11
N LEU A 787 -16.41 33.64 -17.85
CA LEU A 787 -17.81 33.48 -17.44
C LEU A 787 -18.68 34.66 -17.91
N GLU A 788 -18.20 35.89 -17.78
CA GLU A 788 -18.90 37.10 -18.25
C GLU A 788 -19.06 37.13 -19.76
N CYS A 789 -18.04 36.67 -20.50
CA CYS A 789 -18.09 36.52 -21.95
C CYS A 789 -19.20 35.52 -22.36
N GLU A 790 -19.23 34.34 -21.74
CA GLU A 790 -20.28 33.33 -21.99
C GLU A 790 -21.67 33.84 -21.56
N ALA A 791 -21.76 34.58 -20.46
CA ALA A 791 -23.00 35.18 -19.99
C ALA A 791 -23.52 36.25 -20.94
N LYS A 792 -22.63 37.07 -21.51
CA LYS A 792 -22.97 38.08 -22.52
C LYS A 792 -23.48 37.42 -23.80
N MET A 793 -22.83 36.36 -24.26
CA MET A 793 -23.30 35.58 -25.42
C MET A 793 -24.65 34.93 -25.15
N LEU A 794 -24.87 34.36 -23.95
CA LEU A 794 -26.15 33.76 -23.57
C LEU A 794 -27.30 34.80 -23.52
N ARG A 795 -27.03 36.03 -23.08
CA ARG A 795 -28.03 37.12 -23.07
C ARG A 795 -28.42 37.56 -24.47
N ASN A 796 -27.47 37.56 -25.39
CA ASN A 796 -27.66 38.08 -26.76
C ASN A 796 -28.10 37.00 -27.75
N GLU A 797 -28.08 35.73 -27.35
CA GLU A 797 -28.48 34.61 -28.19
C GLU A 797 -29.97 34.68 -28.52
N CYS A 798 -30.26 34.59 -29.82
CA CYS A 798 -31.62 34.53 -30.31
C CYS A 798 -31.94 33.14 -30.90
N LEU A 799 -33.14 32.65 -30.63
CA LEU A 799 -33.65 31.40 -31.14
C LEU A 799 -34.39 31.64 -32.46
N GLU A 800 -33.83 31.14 -33.55
CA GLU A 800 -34.52 31.09 -34.84
C GLU A 800 -35.56 29.97 -34.84
N ARG A 801 -36.81 30.29 -35.14
CA ARG A 801 -37.90 29.31 -35.18
C ARG A 801 -38.85 29.57 -36.34
N ARG A 802 -39.08 28.53 -37.13
CA ARG A 802 -40.13 28.54 -38.15
C ARG A 802 -41.49 28.54 -37.47
N LEU A 803 -42.37 29.44 -37.91
CA LEU A 803 -43.73 29.50 -37.39
C LEU A 803 -44.60 28.34 -37.87
N PHE A 804 -44.18 27.63 -38.94
CA PHE A 804 -44.89 26.49 -39.52
C PHE A 804 -43.92 25.34 -39.91
N PRO A 805 -44.28 24.05 -39.67
CA PRO A 805 -43.58 22.90 -40.23
C PRO A 805 -44.17 22.54 -41.61
N GLY A 806 -43.71 23.19 -42.68
CA GLY A 806 -44.19 22.97 -44.06
C GLY A 806 -43.07 22.83 -45.10
N ARG A 807 -43.42 22.44 -46.33
CA ARG A 807 -42.52 22.10 -47.46
C ARG A 807 -41.35 23.09 -47.67
N PRO A 808 -40.20 22.65 -48.23
CA PRO A 808 -39.00 23.47 -48.37
C PRO A 808 -39.26 24.75 -49.18
N GLY A 809 -38.99 25.92 -48.59
CA GLY A 809 -38.81 27.17 -49.34
C GLY A 809 -39.80 28.34 -49.11
N SER A 810 -40.72 28.29 -48.13
CA SER A 810 -41.66 29.41 -47.90
C SER A 810 -42.30 29.43 -46.49
N SER A 811 -41.55 29.17 -45.42
CA SER A 811 -42.09 29.27 -44.04
C SER A 811 -41.64 30.56 -43.36
N PRO A 812 -42.55 31.44 -42.88
CA PRO A 812 -42.16 32.62 -42.12
C PRO A 812 -41.40 32.25 -40.85
N LEU A 813 -40.38 33.04 -40.55
CA LEU A 813 -39.33 32.77 -39.59
C LEU A 813 -39.32 33.84 -38.50
N ALA A 814 -39.39 33.46 -37.23
CA ALA A 814 -39.27 34.38 -36.12
C ALA A 814 -37.97 34.17 -35.37
N LEU A 815 -37.31 35.26 -35.02
CA LEU A 815 -36.10 35.30 -34.22
C LEU A 815 -36.47 35.76 -32.81
N PHE A 816 -36.39 34.86 -31.83
CA PHE A 816 -36.78 35.13 -30.45
C PHE A 816 -35.56 35.44 -29.59
N GLY A 817 -35.49 36.64 -29.02
CA GLY A 817 -34.51 37.02 -28.00
C GLY A 817 -34.93 36.62 -26.58
N SER A 818 -34.15 37.08 -25.60
CA SER A 818 -34.40 36.80 -24.17
C SER A 818 -35.83 37.19 -23.75
N GLY A 819 -36.52 36.30 -23.03
CA GLY A 819 -37.91 36.54 -22.60
C GLY A 819 -38.97 36.36 -23.70
N ALA A 820 -38.64 35.65 -24.78
CA ALA A 820 -39.49 35.45 -25.96
C ALA A 820 -39.83 36.75 -26.72
N GLU A 821 -39.01 37.79 -26.56
CA GLU A 821 -39.09 39.01 -27.35
C GLU A 821 -38.83 38.68 -28.82
N ILE A 822 -39.76 38.97 -29.73
CA ILE A 822 -39.55 38.80 -31.17
C ILE A 822 -38.60 39.90 -31.63
N LYS A 823 -37.34 39.54 -31.86
CA LYS A 823 -36.30 40.45 -32.37
C LYS A 823 -36.45 40.71 -33.86
N HIS A 824 -36.92 39.73 -34.61
CA HIS A 824 -37.23 39.86 -36.04
C HIS A 824 -38.28 38.84 -36.48
N LEU A 825 -39.10 39.19 -37.47
CA LEU A 825 -40.10 38.33 -38.09
C LEU A 825 -39.96 38.43 -39.62
N GLU A 826 -39.41 37.40 -40.24
CA GLU A 826 -39.24 37.32 -41.69
C GLU A 826 -40.44 36.62 -42.33
N LEU A 827 -41.18 37.39 -43.13
CA LEU A 827 -42.39 36.94 -43.84
C LEU A 827 -42.14 36.66 -45.33
N GLY A 828 -40.96 37.02 -45.85
CA GLY A 828 -40.55 36.81 -47.25
C GLY A 828 -39.66 35.59 -47.46
N LYS A 829 -39.21 35.38 -48.71
CA LYS A 829 -38.25 34.32 -49.09
C LYS A 829 -36.78 34.71 -48.80
N ARG A 830 -36.55 35.64 -47.87
CA ARG A 830 -35.18 36.10 -47.51
C ARG A 830 -34.61 35.21 -46.41
N TYR A 831 -33.28 35.21 -46.27
CA TYR A 831 -32.57 34.38 -45.31
C TYR A 831 -31.98 35.23 -44.20
N LEU A 832 -32.09 34.74 -42.96
CA LEU A 832 -31.40 35.32 -41.79
C LEU A 832 -30.09 34.60 -41.49
N THR A 833 -29.92 33.40 -42.06
CA THR A 833 -28.84 32.48 -41.70
C THR A 833 -27.99 32.16 -42.91
N VAL A 834 -26.67 32.30 -42.73
CA VAL A 834 -25.64 31.95 -43.71
C VAL A 834 -24.81 30.80 -43.15
N GLU A 835 -24.21 30.02 -44.05
CA GLU A 835 -23.33 28.90 -43.76
C GLU A 835 -21.94 29.22 -44.27
N VAL A 836 -20.95 29.03 -43.40
CA VAL A 836 -19.55 29.32 -43.68
C VAL A 836 -18.80 28.01 -43.86
N LEU A 837 -18.09 27.90 -44.98
CA LEU A 837 -17.22 26.80 -45.34
C LEU A 837 -15.77 27.27 -45.44
N HIS A 838 -14.84 26.38 -45.10
CA HIS A 838 -13.41 26.63 -45.12
C HIS A 838 -12.65 25.31 -45.34
N GLN A 839 -11.50 25.33 -46.00
CA GLN A 839 -10.74 24.11 -46.30
C GLN A 839 -10.24 23.42 -45.02
N ASN A 840 -9.85 24.21 -44.01
CA ASN A 840 -9.40 23.73 -42.70
C ASN A 840 -10.41 24.06 -41.58
N ALA A 841 -11.70 23.76 -41.76
CA ALA A 841 -12.75 24.17 -40.82
C ALA A 841 -12.59 23.62 -39.39
N HIS A 842 -11.86 22.53 -39.23
CA HIS A 842 -11.58 21.91 -37.93
C HIS A 842 -10.56 22.68 -37.10
N ASP A 843 -9.64 23.40 -37.74
CA ASP A 843 -8.54 24.12 -37.09
C ASP A 843 -8.84 25.60 -36.86
N ILE A 844 -9.97 26.10 -37.40
CA ILE A 844 -10.41 27.49 -37.18
C ILE A 844 -10.84 27.71 -35.71
N ASN A 845 -10.28 28.74 -35.09
CA ASN A 845 -10.74 29.27 -33.82
C ASN A 845 -12.08 30.00 -33.98
N ASP A 846 -13.14 29.41 -33.41
CA ASP A 846 -14.52 29.92 -33.55
C ASP A 846 -14.66 31.36 -33.07
N LYS A 847 -13.95 31.74 -32.00
CA LYS A 847 -14.04 33.07 -31.40
C LYS A 847 -13.40 34.15 -32.28
N GLU A 848 -12.30 33.83 -32.98
CA GLU A 848 -11.66 34.74 -33.93
C GLU A 848 -12.53 35.00 -35.15
N LEU A 849 -13.13 33.94 -35.72
CA LEU A 849 -14.01 34.08 -36.87
C LEU A 849 -15.28 34.87 -36.52
N ILE A 850 -15.90 34.57 -35.37
CA ILE A 850 -17.08 35.33 -34.90
C ILE A 850 -16.72 36.80 -34.65
N PHE A 851 -15.52 37.08 -34.11
CA PHE A 851 -15.05 38.45 -33.90
C PHE A 851 -14.82 39.18 -35.23
N LEU A 852 -14.16 38.55 -36.20
CA LEU A 852 -13.96 39.10 -37.54
C LEU A 852 -15.30 39.46 -38.18
N VAL A 853 -16.27 38.53 -38.15
CA VAL A 853 -17.61 38.75 -38.67
C VAL A 853 -18.31 39.91 -37.95
N GLY A 854 -18.29 39.92 -36.61
CA GLY A 854 -18.91 40.98 -35.82
C GLY A 854 -18.25 42.36 -35.98
N SER A 855 -16.98 42.41 -36.40
CA SER A 855 -16.26 43.66 -36.70
C SER A 855 -16.61 44.24 -38.08
N LEU A 856 -16.94 43.36 -39.03
CA LEU A 856 -17.26 43.73 -40.41
C LEU A 856 -18.76 43.98 -40.62
N ILE A 857 -19.59 43.29 -39.84
CA ILE A 857 -21.05 43.23 -40.02
C ILE A 857 -21.72 43.25 -38.65
N PRO A 858 -22.55 44.27 -38.36
CA PRO A 858 -23.30 44.32 -37.12
C PRO A 858 -24.42 43.27 -37.11
N GLY A 859 -24.87 42.87 -35.92
CA GLY A 859 -26.13 42.14 -35.79
C GLY A 859 -26.07 40.62 -35.88
N VAL A 860 -24.93 39.97 -35.63
CA VAL A 860 -24.88 38.51 -35.42
C VAL A 860 -25.72 38.14 -34.18
N ALA A 861 -26.78 37.35 -34.39
CA ALA A 861 -27.77 36.96 -33.38
C ALA A 861 -27.56 35.55 -32.82
N ASN A 862 -27.01 34.64 -33.62
CA ASN A 862 -26.70 33.28 -33.19
C ASN A 862 -25.59 32.67 -34.07
N PHE A 863 -24.90 31.66 -33.57
CA PHE A 863 -23.95 30.86 -34.34
C PHE A 863 -24.06 29.38 -33.97
N HIS A 864 -23.85 28.51 -34.95
CA HIS A 864 -23.89 27.06 -34.76
C HIS A 864 -22.74 26.38 -35.50
N LYS A 865 -21.74 25.87 -34.76
CA LYS A 865 -20.66 25.07 -35.35
C LYS A 865 -21.15 23.66 -35.69
N SER A 866 -20.85 23.20 -36.90
CA SER A 866 -21.26 21.86 -37.35
C SER A 866 -20.40 20.78 -36.69
N ALA A 867 -21.03 19.72 -36.17
CA ALA A 867 -20.32 18.62 -35.51
C ALA A 867 -20.11 17.41 -36.45
N GLY A 868 -18.92 17.31 -37.04
CA GLY A 868 -18.29 16.04 -37.48
C GLY A 868 -18.70 15.41 -38.83
N ASN A 869 -17.67 15.13 -39.64
CA ASN A 869 -17.50 14.08 -40.66
C ASN A 869 -18.54 13.92 -41.77
N PHE A 870 -18.81 14.97 -42.54
CA PHE A 870 -19.31 14.80 -43.90
C PHE A 870 -18.30 15.34 -44.90
N ARG A 871 -17.47 14.46 -45.47
CA ARG A 871 -16.73 14.78 -46.70
C ARG A 871 -17.75 14.86 -47.82
N MET A 872 -18.15 16.07 -48.18
CA MET A 872 -18.80 16.33 -49.46
C MET A 872 -17.75 16.21 -50.57
N ALA A 873 -18.17 15.85 -51.78
CA ALA A 873 -17.30 15.57 -52.94
C ALA A 873 -16.56 16.80 -53.51
N SER A 874 -16.39 17.86 -52.72
CA SER A 874 -15.67 19.10 -53.03
C SER A 874 -14.75 19.44 -51.85
N ASP A 875 -13.53 19.91 -52.11
CA ASP A 875 -12.43 20.15 -51.15
C ASP A 875 -12.69 21.17 -50.01
N GLU A 876 -13.94 21.53 -49.72
CA GLU A 876 -14.33 22.53 -48.71
C GLU A 876 -15.08 21.87 -47.54
N THR A 877 -14.56 22.04 -46.31
CA THR A 877 -15.22 21.53 -45.10
C THR A 877 -16.15 22.56 -44.47
N LYS A 878 -17.29 22.11 -43.93
CA LYS A 878 -18.30 22.98 -43.33
C LYS A 878 -17.88 23.40 -41.91
N TRP A 879 -17.70 24.70 -41.68
CA TRP A 879 -17.41 25.24 -40.34
C TRP A 879 -18.69 25.35 -39.51
N GLY A 880 -19.70 26.08 -40.00
CA GLY A 880 -20.87 26.39 -39.19
C GLY A 880 -21.86 27.35 -39.84
N LYS A 881 -22.91 27.71 -39.11
CA LYS A 881 -23.95 28.67 -39.50
C LYS A 881 -23.90 29.92 -38.65
N LEU A 882 -24.18 31.07 -39.24
CA LEU A 882 -24.32 32.38 -38.58
C LEU A 882 -25.72 32.94 -38.88
N THR A 883 -26.45 33.32 -37.85
CA THR A 883 -27.79 33.92 -37.95
C THR A 883 -27.69 35.39 -37.57
N PHE A 884 -28.30 36.27 -38.36
CA PHE A 884 -28.30 37.72 -38.14
C PHE A 884 -29.66 38.21 -37.66
N LEU A 885 -29.67 39.39 -37.02
CA LEU A 885 -30.88 40.06 -36.56
C LEU A 885 -31.75 40.52 -37.73
N LYS A 886 -31.14 40.86 -38.87
CA LYS A 886 -31.83 41.34 -40.07
C LYS A 886 -31.38 40.60 -41.33
N PRO A 887 -32.26 40.41 -42.33
CA PRO A 887 -31.88 39.80 -43.61
C PRO A 887 -30.85 40.62 -44.37
N GLU A 888 -30.89 41.95 -44.25
CA GLU A 888 -29.94 42.85 -44.92
C GLU A 888 -28.50 42.59 -44.45
N ASP A 889 -28.31 42.33 -43.15
CA ASP A 889 -27.00 42.00 -42.57
C ASP A 889 -26.52 40.61 -43.01
N ALA A 890 -27.44 39.66 -43.21
CA ALA A 890 -27.12 38.32 -43.73
C ALA A 890 -26.72 38.36 -45.22
N GLU A 891 -27.38 39.20 -46.02
CA GLU A 891 -27.02 39.44 -47.42
C GLU A 891 -25.66 40.13 -47.53
N GLU A 892 -25.42 41.13 -46.68
CA GLU A 892 -24.12 41.80 -46.56
C GLU A 892 -23.01 40.82 -46.14
N ALA A 893 -23.32 39.81 -45.32
CA ALA A 893 -22.41 38.74 -44.95
C ALA A 893 -21.99 37.84 -46.10
N VAL A 894 -22.92 37.47 -46.98
CA VAL A 894 -22.58 36.71 -48.19
C VAL A 894 -21.71 37.56 -49.13
N LEU A 895 -21.96 38.86 -49.24
CA LEU A 895 -21.21 39.74 -50.14
C LEU A 895 -19.80 40.06 -49.63
N LYS A 896 -19.66 40.38 -48.34
CA LYS A 896 -18.39 40.84 -47.76
C LYS A 896 -17.47 39.71 -47.34
N LEU A 897 -18.00 38.61 -46.80
CA LEU A 897 -17.17 37.55 -46.22
C LEU A 897 -16.75 36.49 -47.24
N ASN A 898 -17.50 36.34 -48.33
CA ASN A 898 -17.20 35.35 -49.36
C ASN A 898 -15.95 35.77 -50.15
N GLY A 899 -14.90 34.95 -50.13
CA GLY A 899 -13.61 35.23 -50.76
C GLY A 899 -12.57 35.90 -49.85
N ILE A 900 -12.90 36.26 -48.60
CA ILE A 900 -11.90 36.77 -47.65
C ILE A 900 -10.90 35.67 -47.30
N GLU A 901 -9.61 35.94 -47.44
CA GLU A 901 -8.56 35.06 -46.92
C GLU A 901 -8.56 35.05 -45.38
N PHE A 902 -8.67 33.86 -44.81
CA PHE A 902 -8.62 33.65 -43.37
C PHE A 902 -7.78 32.38 -43.10
N HIS A 903 -6.71 32.47 -42.32
CA HIS A 903 -5.80 31.33 -42.04
C HIS A 903 -5.39 30.54 -43.29
N GLY A 904 -4.98 31.24 -44.35
CA GLY A 904 -4.37 30.66 -45.55
C GLY A 904 -5.32 30.08 -46.59
N SER A 905 -6.66 30.17 -46.40
CA SER A 905 -7.63 29.87 -47.46
C SER A 905 -8.82 30.83 -47.46
N SER A 906 -9.51 30.95 -48.58
CA SER A 906 -10.67 31.85 -48.69
C SER A 906 -11.91 31.28 -47.99
N LEU A 907 -12.58 32.09 -47.18
CA LEU A 907 -13.89 31.76 -46.64
C LEU A 907 -14.93 31.70 -47.75
N LYS A 908 -15.75 30.66 -47.76
CA LYS A 908 -16.92 30.58 -48.62
C LYS A 908 -18.18 30.70 -47.79
N VAL A 909 -19.03 31.67 -48.12
CA VAL A 909 -20.26 31.95 -47.36
C VAL A 909 -21.47 31.78 -48.26
N VAL A 910 -22.37 30.88 -47.88
CA VAL A 910 -23.56 30.53 -48.66
C VAL A 910 -24.85 30.74 -47.85
N PRO A 911 -25.93 31.24 -48.45
CA PRO A 911 -27.20 31.39 -47.76
C PRO A 911 -27.81 30.02 -47.42
N VAL A 912 -28.37 29.89 -46.21
CA VAL A 912 -29.03 28.65 -45.76
C VAL A 912 -30.52 28.73 -46.07
N CYS A 913 -30.93 28.18 -47.22
CA CYS A 913 -32.33 27.93 -47.53
C CYS A 913 -32.80 26.61 -46.88
N SER A 914 -33.96 26.66 -46.24
CA SER A 914 -34.51 25.63 -45.36
C SER A 914 -34.63 24.23 -45.97
N SER A 915 -33.75 23.30 -45.60
CA SER A 915 -34.07 21.87 -45.51
C SER A 915 -33.60 21.29 -44.17
N ASP A 916 -34.40 20.33 -43.70
CA ASP A 916 -34.27 19.46 -42.53
C ASP A 916 -34.72 19.91 -41.12
N ASN A 917 -35.45 18.95 -40.52
CA ASN A 917 -36.36 18.98 -39.38
C ASN A 917 -35.69 18.70 -38.02
N ARG A 918 -36.26 19.27 -36.95
CA ARG A 918 -36.90 18.55 -35.80
C ARG A 918 -37.15 19.51 -34.60
N GLY A 919 -38.38 19.57 -34.08
CA GLY A 919 -38.64 19.94 -32.65
C GLY A 919 -39.75 20.97 -32.31
N LEU A 920 -40.99 20.47 -32.14
CA LEU A 920 -42.12 20.84 -31.22
C LEU A 920 -42.20 22.23 -30.51
N PRO A 921 -43.31 23.00 -30.61
CA PRO A 921 -43.64 24.12 -29.70
C PRO A 921 -44.70 23.80 -28.62
N PHE A 922 -44.66 24.51 -27.49
CA PHE A 922 -45.74 24.64 -26.48
C PHE A 922 -46.23 26.12 -26.37
N PRO A 923 -47.49 26.41 -25.89
CA PRO A 923 -48.18 27.73 -25.90
C PRO A 923 -48.43 28.38 -24.50
N ALA A 924 -49.38 29.35 -24.35
CA ALA A 924 -49.61 30.32 -23.23
C ALA A 924 -50.41 29.89 -21.96
N VAL A 925 -50.02 30.37 -20.76
CA VAL A 925 -50.29 29.82 -19.40
C VAL A 925 -51.66 30.22 -18.78
N ARG A 926 -52.35 29.25 -18.20
CA ARG A 926 -53.54 29.29 -17.31
C ARG A 926 -53.18 28.48 -16.03
N ALA A 927 -53.90 28.63 -14.92
CA ALA A 927 -53.69 27.78 -13.74
C ALA A 927 -54.97 27.45 -12.95
N ARG A 928 -54.97 26.30 -12.29
CA ARG A 928 -56.04 25.70 -11.51
C ARG A 928 -55.57 25.50 -10.07
N LEU A 929 -56.22 26.14 -9.11
CA LEU A 929 -55.91 26.03 -7.69
C LEU A 929 -56.78 24.96 -7.03
N SER A 930 -56.24 24.27 -6.01
CA SER A 930 -57.00 23.37 -5.13
C SER A 930 -56.46 23.36 -3.70
N TRP A 931 -57.35 23.36 -2.70
CA TRP A 931 -56.99 23.27 -1.27
C TRP A 931 -58.04 22.51 -0.44
N PRO A 932 -57.65 21.87 0.68
CA PRO A 932 -58.54 20.99 1.45
C PRO A 932 -59.54 21.76 2.32
N CYS A 933 -60.79 21.30 2.35
CA CYS A 933 -61.85 21.86 3.19
C CYS A 933 -61.91 21.25 4.60
N ASN A 934 -61.36 20.04 4.81
CA ASN A 934 -61.39 19.32 6.09
C ASN A 934 -60.02 18.73 6.45
N PRO A 935 -59.63 18.66 7.74
CA PRO A 935 -58.37 18.06 8.16
C PRO A 935 -58.39 16.54 7.97
N SER A 936 -57.50 16.01 7.12
CA SER A 936 -57.33 14.57 6.91
C SER A 936 -56.30 13.98 7.89
N ARG A 937 -56.53 12.74 8.35
CA ARG A 937 -55.57 12.00 9.20
C ARG A 937 -54.36 11.58 8.36
N GLY A 938 -53.32 12.41 8.33
CA GLY A 938 -52.04 12.09 7.67
C GLY A 938 -50.86 12.77 8.37
N ARG A 939 -49.79 12.01 8.62
CA ARG A 939 -48.59 12.46 9.33
C ARG A 939 -47.70 13.32 8.42
N ALA A 940 -47.48 14.58 8.82
CA ALA A 940 -46.30 15.36 8.42
C ALA A 940 -45.33 15.42 9.61
N PHE A 941 -44.03 15.57 9.33
CA PHE A 941 -42.97 15.61 10.33
C PHE A 941 -43.24 16.67 11.42
N GLY A 942 -43.34 16.21 12.67
CA GLY A 942 -43.02 17.04 13.84
C GLY A 942 -44.11 17.97 14.39
N THR A 943 -45.35 17.51 14.60
CA THR A 943 -46.22 17.88 15.76
C THR A 943 -47.58 17.17 15.67
N ARG A 944 -48.07 16.63 16.80
CA ARG A 944 -49.33 15.89 16.89
C ARG A 944 -50.46 16.86 17.29
N LEU A 945 -51.27 17.32 16.34
CA LEU A 945 -52.49 18.07 16.65
C LEU A 945 -53.61 17.10 17.08
N LEU A 946 -53.91 17.08 18.37
CA LEU A 946 -55.11 16.45 18.95
C LEU A 946 -56.35 17.28 18.58
N ARG A 947 -57.46 16.61 18.22
CA ARG A 947 -58.78 17.25 18.06
C ARG A 947 -59.22 17.89 19.38
N PRO A 948 -59.67 19.15 19.39
CA PRO A 948 -60.74 19.57 20.27
C PRO A 948 -62.06 19.03 19.69
N ARG A 949 -62.89 18.43 20.56
CA ARG A 949 -64.30 18.19 20.26
C ARG A 949 -65.03 19.54 20.26
N GLU A 950 -66.03 19.65 19.39
CA GLU A 950 -67.10 20.66 19.29
C GLU A 950 -66.95 21.77 18.23
N ALA A 951 -68.08 21.99 17.54
CA ALA A 951 -68.41 22.82 16.37
C ALA A 951 -68.00 22.30 14.95
N PRO A 952 -68.95 22.16 14.01
CA PRO A 952 -68.63 21.99 12.59
C PRO A 952 -67.96 23.27 12.09
N ILE A 953 -66.73 23.16 11.58
CA ILE A 953 -66.04 24.28 10.95
C ILE A 953 -66.79 24.56 9.65
N ILE A 954 -67.66 25.58 9.66
CA ILE A 954 -68.27 26.11 8.44
C ILE A 954 -67.13 26.70 7.61
N GLY A 955 -66.78 26.05 6.50
CA GLY A 955 -65.76 26.54 5.58
C GLY A 955 -66.18 27.88 4.95
N PRO A 956 -65.22 28.70 4.49
CA PRO A 956 -65.51 30.00 3.89
C PRO A 956 -66.40 29.86 2.65
N SER A 957 -67.29 30.84 2.42
CA SER A 957 -68.17 30.86 1.25
C SER A 957 -67.37 31.03 -0.04
N VAL A 958 -67.91 30.52 -1.15
CA VAL A 958 -67.30 30.63 -2.49
C VAL A 958 -66.97 32.09 -2.84
N SER A 959 -67.88 33.02 -2.53
CA SER A 959 -67.69 34.46 -2.76
C SER A 959 -66.57 35.07 -1.92
N ALA A 960 -66.42 34.67 -0.66
CA ALA A 960 -65.36 35.19 0.22
C ALA A 960 -63.96 34.71 -0.24
N CYS A 961 -63.85 33.47 -0.72
CA CYS A 961 -62.63 32.94 -1.31
C CYS A 961 -62.26 33.63 -2.63
N GLU A 962 -63.26 33.96 -3.45
CA GLU A 962 -63.07 34.64 -4.74
C GLU A 962 -62.57 36.07 -4.55
N GLU A 963 -63.18 36.83 -3.65
CA GLU A 963 -62.71 38.19 -3.29
C GLU A 963 -61.31 38.18 -2.69
N ALA A 964 -61.00 37.22 -1.81
CA ALA A 964 -59.69 37.09 -1.21
C ALA A 964 -58.60 36.79 -2.27
N LEU A 965 -58.87 35.87 -3.20
CA LEU A 965 -57.95 35.57 -4.31
C LEU A 965 -57.76 36.77 -5.24
N ILE A 966 -58.84 37.48 -5.59
CA ILE A 966 -58.76 38.69 -6.40
C ILE A 966 -57.89 39.73 -5.70
N ARG A 967 -58.05 39.91 -4.38
CA ARG A 967 -57.26 40.88 -3.61
C ARG A 967 -55.76 40.53 -3.58
N GLU A 968 -55.42 39.28 -3.29
CA GLU A 968 -54.02 38.84 -3.22
C GLU A 968 -53.33 38.95 -4.59
N ILE A 969 -54.01 38.55 -5.67
CA ILE A 969 -53.46 38.60 -7.04
C ILE A 969 -53.38 40.04 -7.57
N SER A 970 -54.33 40.92 -7.22
CA SER A 970 -54.36 42.30 -7.70
C SER A 970 -53.12 43.10 -7.32
N SER A 971 -52.45 42.74 -6.21
CA SER A 971 -51.21 43.40 -5.77
C SER A 971 -50.04 43.23 -6.75
N PHE A 972 -50.08 42.18 -7.57
CA PHE A 972 -49.07 41.85 -8.58
C PHE A 972 -49.37 42.42 -9.97
N MET A 973 -50.52 43.09 -10.14
CA MET A 973 -50.98 43.59 -11.44
C MET A 973 -50.70 45.09 -11.61
N PRO A 974 -50.38 45.55 -12.84
CA PRO A 974 -49.84 46.91 -13.07
C PRO A 974 -50.86 48.06 -12.91
N ASN A 975 -52.18 47.81 -12.99
CA ASN A 975 -53.22 48.83 -12.78
C ASN A 975 -54.08 48.51 -11.54
N LYS A 976 -53.92 49.28 -10.46
CA LYS A 976 -54.63 49.07 -9.18
C LYS A 976 -56.04 49.69 -9.12
N SER A 977 -56.45 50.44 -10.14
CA SER A 977 -57.70 51.22 -10.15
C SER A 977 -58.93 50.45 -10.65
N PHE A 978 -58.78 49.30 -11.30
CA PHE A 978 -59.88 48.47 -11.80
C PHE A 978 -59.60 46.96 -11.63
N PRO A 979 -60.01 46.33 -10.51
CA PRO A 979 -59.90 44.89 -10.32
C PRO A 979 -60.84 44.18 -11.31
N GLY A 980 -60.30 43.38 -12.24
CA GLY A 980 -61.08 42.54 -13.14
C GLY A 980 -60.78 42.64 -14.65
N GLN A 981 -59.93 43.57 -15.09
CA GLN A 981 -59.54 43.63 -16.52
C GLN A 981 -58.27 42.83 -16.85
N ASN A 982 -57.32 42.69 -15.92
CA ASN A 982 -56.02 42.05 -16.18
C ASN A 982 -56.02 40.53 -15.91
N PHE A 983 -56.93 40.06 -15.06
CA PHE A 983 -57.12 38.66 -14.73
C PHE A 983 -58.53 38.44 -14.16
N ARG A 984 -59.04 37.21 -14.23
CA ARG A 984 -60.33 36.79 -13.71
C ARG A 984 -60.16 35.54 -12.86
N VAL A 985 -60.80 35.51 -11.70
CA VAL A 985 -60.83 34.39 -10.77
C VAL A 985 -62.25 33.84 -10.75
N GLU A 986 -62.41 32.53 -10.73
CA GLU A 986 -63.69 31.84 -10.50
C GLU A 986 -63.47 30.70 -9.50
N VAL A 987 -64.21 30.71 -8.39
CA VAL A 987 -64.11 29.68 -7.33
C VAL A 987 -65.31 28.75 -7.42
N PHE A 988 -65.08 27.44 -7.27
CA PHE A 988 -66.11 26.42 -7.42
C PHE A 988 -66.38 25.72 -6.08
N PRO A 989 -67.65 25.41 -5.75
CA PRO A 989 -67.98 24.62 -4.56
C PRO A 989 -67.41 23.19 -4.68
N PRO A 990 -67.07 22.53 -3.55
CA PRO A 990 -66.54 21.18 -3.58
C PRO A 990 -67.61 20.17 -4.09
N GLU A 991 -67.20 19.27 -4.98
CA GLU A 991 -68.05 18.16 -5.48
C GLU A 991 -68.36 17.16 -4.35
N GLU A 992 -69.54 16.50 -4.37
CA GLU A 992 -70.12 15.71 -3.25
C GLU A 992 -69.22 14.62 -2.63
N ASN A 993 -68.12 14.23 -3.28
CA ASN A 993 -67.14 13.24 -2.80
C ASN A 993 -65.68 13.74 -2.79
N ASN A 994 -65.45 15.04 -2.94
CA ASN A 994 -64.11 15.61 -3.05
C ASN A 994 -63.87 16.63 -1.92
N SER A 995 -62.91 16.34 -1.04
CA SER A 995 -62.57 17.20 0.10
C SER A 995 -61.80 18.47 -0.28
N MET A 996 -61.68 18.79 -1.57
CA MET A 996 -60.92 19.92 -2.12
C MET A 996 -61.82 20.96 -2.77
N MET A 997 -61.68 22.23 -2.37
CA MET A 997 -62.22 23.38 -3.08
C MET A 997 -61.32 23.71 -4.27
N ARG A 998 -61.86 24.24 -5.38
CA ARG A 998 -61.08 24.56 -6.58
C ARG A 998 -61.35 25.97 -7.06
N ALA A 999 -60.33 26.60 -7.63
CA ALA A 999 -60.48 27.88 -8.32
C ALA A 999 -59.76 27.87 -9.67
N THR A 1000 -60.30 28.57 -10.65
CA THR A 1000 -59.67 28.79 -11.95
C THR A 1000 -59.27 30.25 -12.05
N ILE A 1001 -58.01 30.51 -12.42
CA ILE A 1001 -57.53 31.88 -12.66
C ILE A 1001 -57.10 31.99 -14.12
N THR A 1002 -57.62 33.02 -14.77
CA THR A 1002 -57.30 33.37 -16.16
C THR A 1002 -56.63 34.73 -16.18
N PHE A 1003 -55.40 34.80 -16.68
CA PHE A 1003 -54.62 36.03 -16.79
C PHE A 1003 -54.59 36.52 -18.24
N ASP A 1004 -54.42 37.83 -18.43
CA ASP A 1004 -54.08 38.40 -19.74
C ASP A 1004 -52.75 37.82 -20.23
N GLY A 1005 -52.70 37.37 -21.48
CA GLY A 1005 -51.53 36.73 -22.08
C GLY A 1005 -50.29 37.64 -22.18
N SER A 1006 -50.50 38.97 -22.13
CA SER A 1006 -49.42 39.96 -22.09
C SER A 1006 -48.74 40.05 -20.71
N LEU A 1007 -49.39 39.60 -19.62
CA LEU A 1007 -48.95 39.73 -18.22
C LEU A 1007 -48.40 38.41 -17.64
N HIS A 1008 -47.75 37.60 -18.47
CA HIS A 1008 -47.33 36.24 -18.13
C HIS A 1008 -46.29 36.17 -17.00
N ARG A 1009 -45.47 37.21 -16.80
CA ARG A 1009 -44.49 37.27 -15.70
C ARG A 1009 -45.14 37.63 -14.36
N GLU A 1010 -46.10 38.55 -14.39
CA GLU A 1010 -46.92 38.97 -13.26
C GLU A 1010 -47.85 37.83 -12.82
N ALA A 1011 -48.41 37.10 -13.79
CA ALA A 1011 -49.21 35.88 -13.55
C ALA A 1011 -48.39 34.77 -12.89
N ALA A 1012 -47.16 34.51 -13.36
CA ALA A 1012 -46.28 33.50 -12.76
C ALA A 1012 -45.90 33.87 -11.32
N ARG A 1013 -45.52 35.13 -11.06
CA ARG A 1013 -45.21 35.61 -9.70
C ARG A 1013 -46.43 35.54 -8.77
N ALA A 1014 -47.61 35.88 -9.26
CA ALA A 1014 -48.84 35.77 -8.48
C ALA A 1014 -49.19 34.31 -8.15
N LEU A 1015 -48.97 33.37 -9.08
CA LEU A 1015 -49.23 31.94 -8.84
C LEU A 1015 -48.18 31.28 -7.95
N ASP A 1016 -46.91 31.64 -8.05
CA ASP A 1016 -45.84 31.20 -7.15
C ASP A 1016 -46.06 31.73 -5.73
N HIS A 1017 -46.56 32.97 -5.59
CA HIS A 1017 -46.95 33.53 -4.31
C HIS A 1017 -48.14 32.80 -3.68
N LEU A 1018 -49.08 32.32 -4.50
CA LEU A 1018 -50.23 31.57 -4.02
C LEU A 1018 -49.89 30.10 -3.68
N GLU A 1019 -48.92 29.48 -4.34
CA GLU A 1019 -48.49 28.09 -4.08
C GLU A 1019 -48.00 27.93 -2.64
N GLY A 1020 -48.64 27.05 -1.86
CA GLY A 1020 -48.28 26.81 -0.45
C GLY A 1020 -48.72 27.91 0.52
N SER A 1021 -49.39 28.96 0.06
CA SER A 1021 -50.03 29.98 0.91
C SER A 1021 -51.44 29.55 1.33
N PHE A 1022 -52.07 30.28 2.27
CA PHE A 1022 -53.48 30.12 2.63
C PHE A 1022 -54.20 31.47 2.51
N LEU A 1023 -55.47 31.46 2.11
CA LEU A 1023 -56.26 32.69 1.99
C LEU A 1023 -56.57 33.27 3.38
N PRO A 1024 -56.68 34.61 3.53
CA PRO A 1024 -57.04 35.25 4.79
C PRO A 1024 -58.38 34.78 5.39
N CYS A 1025 -59.30 34.30 4.55
CA CYS A 1025 -60.59 33.73 4.96
C CYS A 1025 -60.54 32.21 5.27
N CYS A 1026 -59.38 31.57 5.08
CA CYS A 1026 -59.14 30.15 5.30
C CYS A 1026 -58.26 29.91 6.54
N GLN A 1027 -58.32 28.70 7.10
CA GLN A 1027 -57.48 28.30 8.24
C GLN A 1027 -56.04 28.01 7.78
N PRO A 1028 -55.01 28.17 8.63
CA PRO A 1028 -53.59 28.08 8.22
C PRO A 1028 -53.15 26.74 7.61
N TRP A 1029 -53.90 25.66 7.86
CA TRP A 1029 -53.64 24.33 7.30
C TRP A 1029 -54.28 24.11 5.91
N GLN A 1030 -55.11 25.03 5.43
CA GLN A 1030 -55.80 24.96 4.13
C GLN A 1030 -54.95 25.59 3.02
N MET A 1031 -53.82 24.95 2.72
CA MET A 1031 -52.85 25.50 1.75
C MET A 1031 -53.26 25.29 0.30
N ILE A 1032 -53.04 26.31 -0.51
CA ILE A 1032 -53.35 26.37 -1.94
C ILE A 1032 -52.31 25.60 -2.76
N ARG A 1033 -52.78 24.80 -3.73
CA ARG A 1033 -51.93 24.18 -4.76
C ARG A 1033 -52.37 24.56 -6.16
N CYS A 1034 -51.45 25.07 -6.96
CA CYS A 1034 -51.58 25.54 -8.34
C CYS A 1034 -51.26 24.41 -9.34
N LYS A 1035 -52.05 24.31 -10.41
CA LYS A 1035 -51.83 23.41 -11.54
C LYS A 1035 -52.02 24.15 -12.85
N HIS A 1036 -50.97 24.32 -13.65
CA HIS A 1036 -51.03 25.10 -14.88
C HIS A 1036 -51.85 24.39 -15.98
N VAL A 1037 -52.76 25.09 -16.64
CA VAL A 1037 -53.55 24.74 -17.85
C VAL A 1037 -53.14 25.74 -18.95
N PHE A 1038 -53.43 25.60 -20.24
CA PHE A 1038 -52.98 26.59 -21.25
C PHE A 1038 -54.11 26.84 -22.25
N HIS A 1039 -54.36 28.08 -22.69
CA HIS A 1039 -55.32 28.40 -23.77
C HIS A 1039 -54.70 29.36 -24.77
N SER A 1040 -55.05 29.22 -26.05
CA SER A 1040 -54.62 30.13 -27.11
C SER A 1040 -55.75 30.31 -28.11
N THR A 1041 -55.94 31.55 -28.55
CA THR A 1041 -56.91 31.95 -29.58
C THR A 1041 -56.16 32.42 -30.82
N LEU A 1042 -56.61 31.97 -31.99
CA LEU A 1042 -56.08 32.37 -33.29
C LEU A 1042 -57.13 33.23 -33.98
N SER A 1043 -56.81 34.50 -34.27
CA SER A 1043 -57.69 35.39 -35.04
C SER A 1043 -57.01 35.70 -36.37
N CYS A 1044 -57.66 35.35 -37.49
CA CYS A 1044 -57.12 35.58 -38.83
C CYS A 1044 -58.25 35.80 -39.85
N PRO A 1045 -57.97 36.49 -40.97
CA PRO A 1045 -58.94 36.65 -42.07
C PRO A 1045 -59.45 35.31 -42.60
N LEU A 1046 -60.70 35.23 -43.06
CA LEU A 1046 -61.38 33.98 -43.43
C LEU A 1046 -60.60 33.13 -44.47
N HIS A 1047 -59.89 33.76 -45.40
CA HIS A 1047 -59.05 33.07 -46.39
C HIS A 1047 -57.79 32.45 -45.79
N VAL A 1048 -57.24 33.06 -44.73
CA VAL A 1048 -56.11 32.54 -43.95
C VAL A 1048 -56.59 31.40 -43.06
N TYR A 1049 -57.76 31.53 -42.41
CA TYR A 1049 -58.35 30.46 -41.61
C TYR A 1049 -58.62 29.17 -42.40
N ASN A 1050 -59.12 29.29 -43.64
CA ASN A 1050 -59.41 28.14 -44.49
C ASN A 1050 -58.15 27.32 -44.82
N VAL A 1051 -56.97 27.95 -44.84
CA VAL A 1051 -55.68 27.29 -45.06
C VAL A 1051 -55.16 26.65 -43.79
N ILE A 1052 -55.34 27.28 -42.62
CA ILE A 1052 -54.75 26.80 -41.35
C ILE A 1052 -55.67 25.81 -40.61
N SER A 1053 -56.98 25.78 -40.91
CA SER A 1053 -57.96 24.95 -40.19
C SER A 1053 -57.75 23.44 -40.37
N GLN A 1054 -57.27 22.99 -41.53
CA GLN A 1054 -56.93 21.57 -41.77
C GLN A 1054 -55.73 21.11 -40.93
N GLU A 1055 -54.74 21.99 -40.74
CA GLU A 1055 -53.51 21.73 -39.96
C GLU A 1055 -53.78 21.77 -38.45
N VAL A 1056 -54.60 22.70 -37.98
CA VAL A 1056 -54.97 22.80 -36.55
C VAL A 1056 -55.74 21.56 -36.08
N ASN A 1057 -56.61 21.00 -36.93
CA ASN A 1057 -57.34 19.77 -36.60
C ASN A 1057 -56.41 18.55 -36.52
N SER A 1058 -55.44 18.40 -37.43
CA SER A 1058 -54.45 17.32 -37.38
C SER A 1058 -53.55 17.41 -36.14
N LEU A 1059 -53.14 18.62 -35.75
CA LEU A 1059 -52.36 18.86 -34.54
C LEU A 1059 -53.14 18.47 -33.26
N LEU A 1060 -54.44 18.79 -33.20
CA LEU A 1060 -55.32 18.46 -32.08
C LEU A 1060 -55.56 16.94 -31.94
N GLU A 1061 -55.65 16.21 -33.05
CA GLU A 1061 -55.74 14.74 -33.03
C GLU A 1061 -54.46 14.10 -32.46
N SER A 1062 -53.28 14.66 -32.78
CA SER A 1062 -52.00 14.17 -32.24
C SER A 1062 -51.92 14.32 -30.72
N PHE A 1063 -52.48 15.39 -30.14
CA PHE A 1063 -52.50 15.62 -28.70
C PHE A 1063 -53.51 14.74 -27.95
N ARG A 1064 -54.62 14.35 -28.59
CA ARG A 1064 -55.62 13.42 -28.01
C ARG A 1064 -55.08 11.99 -27.81
N SER A 1065 -53.98 11.65 -28.48
CA SER A 1065 -53.35 10.32 -28.40
C SER A 1065 -52.46 10.10 -27.16
N GLN A 1066 -52.16 11.15 -26.39
CA GLN A 1066 -51.34 11.06 -25.17
C GLN A 1066 -52.19 10.90 -23.91
N LYS A 1067 -51.87 9.89 -23.07
CA LYS A 1067 -52.56 9.65 -21.80
C LYS A 1067 -52.45 10.85 -20.86
N GLY A 1068 -53.59 11.44 -20.51
CA GLY A 1068 -53.71 12.53 -19.53
C GLY A 1068 -53.96 13.92 -20.11
N VAL A 1069 -54.10 14.05 -21.43
CA VAL A 1069 -54.39 15.31 -22.14
C VAL A 1069 -55.81 15.27 -22.74
N LEU A 1070 -56.63 16.32 -22.52
CA LEU A 1070 -57.96 16.49 -23.13
C LEU A 1070 -57.97 17.80 -23.94
N ALA A 1071 -58.28 17.73 -25.23
CA ALA A 1071 -58.26 18.87 -26.16
C ALA A 1071 -59.60 19.02 -26.93
N PHE A 1072 -60.18 20.23 -26.92
CA PHE A 1072 -61.45 20.56 -27.58
C PHE A 1072 -61.30 21.80 -28.48
N LEU A 1073 -62.02 21.83 -29.61
CA LEU A 1073 -62.13 22.99 -30.52
C LEU A 1073 -63.54 23.58 -30.37
N ILE A 1074 -63.68 24.89 -30.15
CA ILE A 1074 -64.99 25.58 -30.05
C ILE A 1074 -65.00 26.72 -31.08
N PHE A 1075 -66.07 26.81 -31.88
CA PHE A 1075 -66.22 27.78 -32.97
C PHE A 1075 -67.16 28.93 -32.57
N CYS A 1076 -66.74 30.18 -32.75
CA CYS A 1076 -67.61 31.35 -32.63
C CYS A 1076 -67.52 32.22 -33.90
N LEU A 1077 -68.65 32.40 -34.58
CA LEU A 1077 -68.81 33.25 -35.76
C LEU A 1077 -69.21 34.66 -35.31
N LEU A 1078 -68.34 35.65 -35.48
CA LEU A 1078 -68.69 37.06 -35.40
C LEU A 1078 -68.66 37.67 -36.82
N LYS A 1079 -69.83 37.70 -37.46
CA LYS A 1079 -70.13 38.63 -38.57
C LYS A 1079 -70.41 39.99 -37.93
N PHE A 1080 -69.71 41.07 -38.31
CA PHE A 1080 -70.33 42.27 -38.90
C PHE A 1080 -69.39 43.50 -39.05
N LEU A 1081 -69.58 44.17 -40.19
CA LEU A 1081 -69.53 45.61 -40.48
C LEU A 1081 -68.25 46.43 -40.21
N CYS A 1082 -67.60 46.83 -41.30
CA CYS A 1082 -67.23 48.23 -41.46
C CYS A 1082 -67.67 48.71 -42.85
N SER A 1083 -68.85 49.34 -42.88
CA SER A 1083 -69.24 50.31 -43.89
C SER A 1083 -69.46 51.63 -43.13
N SER A 1084 -68.62 52.61 -43.44
CA SER A 1084 -68.80 54.05 -43.22
C SER A 1084 -68.53 54.60 -41.79
N ILE A 1085 -67.25 54.93 -41.59
CA ILE A 1085 -66.59 55.96 -40.74
C ILE A 1085 -67.42 56.62 -39.61
N VAL A 1086 -67.11 56.23 -38.35
CA VAL A 1086 -66.74 57.00 -37.13
C VAL A 1086 -66.28 55.99 -36.08
#